data_AF-A0A7X7U1I2-F1
#
_entry.id   AF-A0A7X7U1I2-F1
#
_cell.length_a   1.000
_cell.length_b   1.000
_cell.length_c   1.000
_cell.angle_alpha   90.00
_cell.angle_beta   90.00
_cell.angle_gamma   90.00
#
_symmetry.space_group_name_H-M   'P 1'
#
loop_
_entity.id
_entity.type
_entity.pdbx_description
1 polymer ?
#
loop_
_entity_poly.entity_id
_entity_poly.type
_entity_poly.pdbx_seq_one_letter_code
_entity_poly.pdbx_strand_id
1 'polypeptide(L)'
;MQKSVRSVGIGLVAAGTIGGVCLLRFLSGGVKPDDILAALANAGRTQRIAVDYPSDETLFPPEIPAPLFRWKDGDERSNLWLVTVEFSDGGRRIDGLVNEPQWRPPPSAWEEIKRRSVDKPAVVTVVGVRRDAPSQILSSSRVTIATSADKVGAPLFYREVNLPFVEAVKDPSRIRWRFGAISSATQPPVVLEKLPVCGNCHSFSADGSILGMDIDYANDKGSYAIVRVASQMVLDRDAIISWGDYKRTPGEVTYGLLSQVSPDGRYVISTVKDESVFVPKPGMEFSQLFFPVKGILCVHDRKTGSFQSLPGADDPNLVQSNATWSPDGKYIVFAAREAYQLRTAGSERRVLLSPEDCREFLEEGKPFKFNLYKIPFNDGKGGKPEPLAGASFNGKSNFFPKFSPDGKWIVFCRAENYMLLQPDSELYIIPAEGGQARRLRANTPRMNSWHSFSPNGKWLVFSGKPDSAYTRLYLTHIDENGESTPAVVLDHLTSPDRAANIPEFVNAAPGAIARIREQFVNDVSYARAAWEFLKSNDYQGAERQARRALELNPKNADALHHLGLALFGLRQYDEAVRRLSEAAQIKPQDAEIRIQLGVGQLGAGNLTDAVLNLRKAVEIAPDSGEAHFNLGVAMFRMGNRSEAIKQWQESVRLRPDDHEAHFNLALVLEQDKRIDQAIEHYRLAVKTKPDYVMAQGNLGLALCTKGSLPEGLVHLAKAVELDPSNTAIRHNLAITLGRLGRHDQAIAQWQYILQREVGNAEALVYLGVEYAQTGQFEKASRALDDALQTARAAGNEKLASQVAEQIRRLEQTRSAGAGSGR
;
A
#
# COMPACT_ATOMS: atom_id res chain seq x y z
N MET A 1 36.58 42.27 1.92
CA MET A 1 35.27 42.84 1.56
C MET A 1 34.31 42.63 2.72
N GLN A 2 33.78 43.73 3.28
CA GLN A 2 32.84 43.77 4.39
C GLN A 2 31.46 43.19 4.00
N LYS A 3 30.85 42.46 4.95
CA LYS A 3 29.44 42.55 5.43
C LYS A 3 29.18 41.27 6.24
N SER A 4 29.23 41.31 7.58
CA SER A 4 28.20 41.81 8.51
C SER A 4 27.57 40.62 9.24
N VAL A 5 28.22 40.22 10.33
CA VAL A 5 27.72 39.31 11.36
C VAL A 5 26.79 40.08 12.30
N ARG A 6 25.62 39.53 12.61
CA ARG A 6 24.85 39.91 13.82
C ARG A 6 24.39 38.65 14.54
N SER A 7 25.12 38.35 15.61
CA SER A 7 24.73 37.58 16.78
C SER A 7 23.53 38.23 17.48
N VAL A 8 22.53 37.44 17.89
CA VAL A 8 21.54 37.83 18.89
C VAL A 8 21.60 36.83 20.03
N GLY A 9 21.80 37.39 21.22
CA GLY A 9 22.09 36.70 22.46
C GLY A 9 20.88 36.11 23.17
N ILE A 10 21.24 35.21 24.07
CA ILE A 10 20.44 34.53 25.08
C ILE A 10 19.85 35.57 26.06
N GLY A 11 18.55 35.46 26.32
CA GLY A 11 17.86 36.17 27.41
C GLY A 11 16.94 35.22 28.16
N LEU A 12 17.43 34.75 29.32
CA LEU A 12 16.60 34.19 30.38
C LEU A 12 15.52 35.21 30.78
N VAL A 13 14.27 34.78 30.92
CA VAL A 13 13.30 35.45 31.79
C VAL A 13 12.67 34.43 32.72
N ALA A 14 12.87 34.70 34.01
CA ALA A 14 12.51 33.90 35.15
C ALA A 14 11.00 33.85 35.39
N ALA A 15 10.61 32.80 36.11
CA ALA A 15 9.31 32.59 36.70
C ALA A 15 8.86 33.77 37.57
N GLY A 16 7.60 34.17 37.39
CA GLY A 16 6.89 35.10 38.27
C GLY A 16 5.49 34.56 38.54
N THR A 17 5.36 33.83 39.65
CA THR A 17 4.10 33.49 40.32
C THR A 17 3.48 34.77 40.89
N ILE A 18 2.32 35.18 40.39
CA ILE A 18 1.42 36.07 41.14
C ILE A 18 0.00 35.52 41.03
N GLY A 19 -0.50 35.03 42.16
CA GLY A 19 -1.90 34.72 42.35
C GLY A 19 -2.75 35.98 42.20
N GLY A 20 -3.76 35.90 41.35
CA GLY A 20 -4.72 36.97 41.13
C GLY A 20 -6.08 36.37 40.83
N VAL A 21 -7.01 36.55 41.76
CA VAL A 21 -8.44 36.35 41.56
C VAL A 21 -8.87 37.33 40.47
N CYS A 22 -8.92 36.88 39.22
CA CYS A 22 -9.39 37.70 38.10
C CYS A 22 -10.78 37.24 37.67
N LEU A 23 -11.78 38.03 38.09
CA LEU A 23 -13.06 38.12 37.40
C LEU A 23 -12.81 38.33 35.90
N LEU A 24 -13.28 37.39 35.09
CA LEU A 24 -13.45 37.54 33.65
C LEU A 24 -14.46 38.68 33.37
N ARG A 25 -13.95 39.90 33.24
CA ARG A 25 -14.60 40.96 32.48
C ARG A 25 -13.61 41.50 31.46
N PHE A 26 -14.14 41.85 30.30
CA PHE A 26 -13.50 42.52 29.16
C PHE A 26 -12.96 41.62 28.05
N LEU A 27 -13.89 41.13 27.22
CA LEU A 27 -13.88 41.35 25.75
C LEU A 27 -15.32 41.45 25.16
N SER A 28 -16.31 41.79 25.99
CA SER A 28 -17.69 42.06 25.56
C SER A 28 -18.00 43.54 25.71
N GLY A 29 -18.33 44.22 24.61
CA GLY A 29 -18.69 45.64 24.60
C GLY A 29 -20.00 45.90 25.34
N GLY A 30 -19.99 45.92 26.67
CA GLY A 30 -21.13 46.27 27.53
C GLY A 30 -22.27 45.25 27.60
N VAL A 31 -22.31 44.23 26.74
CA VAL A 31 -23.37 43.20 26.71
C VAL A 31 -23.33 42.33 27.96
N LYS A 32 -24.44 42.27 28.71
CA LYS A 32 -24.59 41.43 29.91
C LYS A 32 -25.41 40.17 29.59
N PRO A 33 -25.00 38.98 30.07
CA PRO A 33 -25.79 37.75 29.92
C PRO A 33 -27.24 37.86 30.42
N ASP A 34 -27.48 38.58 31.52
CA ASP A 34 -28.82 38.76 32.08
C ASP A 34 -29.80 39.44 31.11
N ASP A 35 -29.31 40.41 30.31
CA ASP A 35 -30.15 41.14 29.35
C ASP A 35 -30.62 40.21 28.21
N ILE A 36 -29.74 39.32 27.75
CA ILE A 36 -30.03 38.31 26.72
C ILE A 36 -31.04 37.28 27.27
N LEU A 37 -30.86 36.81 28.51
CA LEU A 37 -31.76 35.82 29.11
C LEU A 37 -33.14 36.39 29.40
N ALA A 38 -33.23 37.65 29.84
CA ALA A 38 -34.51 38.34 30.00
C ALA A 38 -35.24 38.49 28.65
N ALA A 39 -34.51 38.79 27.57
CA ALA A 39 -35.06 38.81 26.22
C ALA A 39 -35.50 37.41 25.74
N LEU A 40 -34.74 36.36 26.05
CA LEU A 40 -35.09 34.97 25.72
C LEU A 40 -36.38 34.52 26.40
N ALA A 41 -36.59 34.88 27.67
CA ALA A 41 -37.82 34.54 28.40
C ALA A 41 -39.08 35.15 27.77
N ASN A 42 -38.93 36.30 27.10
CA ASN A 42 -40.02 36.99 26.38
C ASN A 42 -40.10 36.62 24.90
N ALA A 43 -39.09 35.94 24.35
CA ALA A 43 -39.05 35.50 22.97
C ALA A 43 -39.79 34.17 22.82
N GLY A 44 -40.58 34.02 21.74
CA GLY A 44 -41.15 32.72 21.36
C GLY A 44 -40.07 31.69 21.00
N ARG A 45 -40.47 30.42 20.81
CA ARG A 45 -39.54 29.34 20.45
C ARG A 45 -38.82 29.64 19.12
N THR A 46 -37.51 29.81 19.16
CA THR A 46 -36.63 30.06 18.00
C THR A 46 -35.56 28.98 17.87
N GLN A 47 -35.96 27.74 17.57
CA GLN A 47 -35.02 26.63 17.37
C GLN A 47 -34.35 26.70 15.99
N ARG A 48 -33.27 27.48 15.91
CA ARG A 48 -32.44 27.63 14.69
C ARG A 48 -30.98 27.22 14.90
N ILE A 49 -30.60 26.87 16.13
CA ILE A 49 -29.27 26.35 16.45
C ILE A 49 -29.31 24.82 16.51
N ALA A 50 -28.44 24.17 15.74
CA ALA A 50 -28.14 22.75 15.86
C ALA A 50 -26.85 22.58 16.69
N VAL A 51 -26.94 22.01 17.89
CA VAL A 51 -25.76 21.70 18.70
C VAL A 51 -25.08 20.47 18.13
N ASP A 52 -23.90 20.64 17.55
CA ASP A 52 -23.10 19.55 16.98
C ASP A 52 -22.47 18.70 18.10
N TYR A 53 -22.04 19.33 19.19
CA TYR A 53 -21.50 18.66 20.37
C TYR A 53 -21.54 19.58 21.61
N PRO A 54 -21.82 19.09 22.83
CA PRO A 54 -22.27 17.73 23.13
C PRO A 54 -23.67 17.45 22.61
N SER A 55 -23.96 16.19 22.32
CA SER A 55 -25.33 15.76 22.02
C SER A 55 -26.18 15.84 23.29
N ASP A 56 -27.50 15.94 23.11
CA ASP A 56 -28.43 15.90 24.24
C ASP A 56 -28.25 14.59 25.03
N GLU A 57 -28.32 14.70 26.36
CA GLU A 57 -28.08 13.61 27.33
C GLU A 57 -26.65 13.05 27.36
N THR A 58 -25.65 13.83 26.92
CA THR A 58 -24.24 13.39 27.03
C THR A 58 -23.84 13.23 28.50
N LEU A 59 -23.25 12.08 28.83
CA LEU A 59 -22.70 11.76 30.15
C LEU A 59 -21.17 11.78 30.10
N PHE A 60 -20.55 12.73 30.80
CA PHE A 60 -19.10 12.90 30.83
C PHE A 60 -18.43 12.09 31.93
N PRO A 61 -17.23 11.51 31.71
CA PRO A 61 -16.45 10.94 32.80
C PRO A 61 -15.93 12.04 33.73
N PRO A 62 -15.85 11.79 35.04
CA PRO A 62 -15.47 12.82 36.02
C PRO A 62 -14.04 13.35 35.83
N GLU A 63 -13.15 12.56 35.25
CA GLU A 63 -11.76 12.94 34.98
C GLU A 63 -11.52 13.63 33.63
N ILE A 64 -12.54 13.78 32.76
CA ILE A 64 -12.34 14.38 31.44
C ILE A 64 -12.00 15.88 31.54
N PRO A 65 -11.03 16.39 30.74
CA PRO A 65 -10.81 17.82 30.61
C PRO A 65 -12.00 18.52 29.94
N ALA A 66 -12.05 19.85 30.06
CA ALA A 66 -13.13 20.65 29.50
C ALA A 66 -13.21 20.46 27.98
N PRO A 67 -14.34 19.97 27.43
CA PRO A 67 -14.45 19.71 26.00
C PRO A 67 -14.82 20.98 25.23
N LEU A 68 -14.65 20.96 23.90
CA LEU A 68 -15.12 22.03 23.03
C LEU A 68 -16.59 21.82 22.64
N PHE A 69 -17.50 22.64 23.18
CA PHE A 69 -18.88 22.69 22.71
C PHE A 69 -18.90 23.37 21.34
N ARG A 70 -19.69 22.84 20.40
CA ARG A 70 -19.81 23.33 19.01
C ARG A 70 -21.26 23.29 18.56
N TRP A 71 -21.66 24.26 17.75
CA TRP A 71 -22.99 24.31 17.15
C TRP A 71 -22.95 24.96 15.77
N LYS A 72 -24.05 24.83 15.04
CA LYS A 72 -24.33 25.58 13.83
C LYS A 72 -25.55 26.45 14.06
N ASP A 73 -25.41 27.73 13.76
CA ASP A 73 -26.52 28.67 13.81
C ASP A 73 -27.07 28.88 12.40
N GLY A 74 -28.35 28.55 12.20
CA GLY A 74 -29.03 28.77 10.92
C GLY A 74 -29.40 30.23 10.67
N ASP A 75 -29.19 31.14 11.62
CA ASP A 75 -29.41 32.58 11.44
C ASP A 75 -28.08 33.32 11.23
N GLU A 76 -27.78 33.66 9.98
CA GLU A 76 -26.53 34.33 9.57
C GLU A 76 -26.32 35.71 10.21
N ARG A 77 -27.39 36.28 10.81
CA ARG A 77 -27.31 37.58 11.49
C ARG A 77 -26.70 37.48 12.89
N SER A 78 -26.66 36.27 13.47
CA SER A 78 -26.00 36.03 14.77
C SER A 78 -24.49 36.26 14.64
N ASN A 79 -23.94 37.14 15.48
CA ASN A 79 -22.50 37.43 15.54
C ASN A 79 -21.95 37.45 16.99
N LEU A 80 -22.77 36.99 17.93
CA LEU A 80 -22.48 36.83 19.34
C LEU A 80 -23.38 35.73 19.90
N TRP A 81 -22.82 34.83 20.69
CA TRP A 81 -23.58 33.75 21.34
C TRP A 81 -23.38 33.77 22.85
N LEU A 82 -24.48 33.65 23.58
CA LEU A 82 -24.48 33.31 24.99
C LEU A 82 -24.64 31.79 25.13
N VAL A 83 -23.71 31.15 25.83
CA VAL A 83 -23.85 29.80 26.33
C VAL A 83 -24.05 29.89 27.83
N THR A 84 -25.15 29.35 28.33
CA THR A 84 -25.44 29.32 29.76
C THR A 84 -25.66 27.89 30.23
N VAL A 85 -25.11 27.54 31.39
CA VAL A 85 -25.27 26.24 32.04
C VAL A 85 -26.03 26.44 33.34
N GLU A 86 -27.25 25.92 33.36
CA GLU A 86 -28.18 25.97 34.48
C GLU A 86 -28.20 24.62 35.21
N PHE A 87 -28.33 24.66 36.53
CA PHE A 87 -28.28 23.46 37.37
C PHE A 87 -29.61 23.25 38.07
N SER A 88 -29.96 21.99 38.26
CA SER A 88 -31.20 21.57 38.92
C SER A 88 -31.25 21.88 40.43
N ASP A 89 -30.11 22.22 41.05
CA ASP A 89 -30.00 22.62 42.45
C ASP A 89 -30.40 24.10 42.69
N GLY A 90 -30.71 24.85 41.63
CA GLY A 90 -31.06 26.27 41.71
C GLY A 90 -29.89 27.20 42.05
N GLY A 91 -28.67 26.69 42.13
CA GLY A 91 -27.48 27.51 42.38
C GLY A 91 -27.09 28.33 41.15
N ARG A 92 -26.12 29.23 41.32
CA ARG A 92 -25.69 30.19 40.27
C ARG A 92 -25.32 29.47 38.97
N ARG A 93 -25.91 29.93 37.85
CA ARG A 93 -25.58 29.48 36.48
C ARG A 93 -24.17 29.90 36.05
N ILE A 94 -23.63 29.22 35.05
CA ILE A 94 -22.34 29.54 34.44
C ILE A 94 -22.57 30.07 33.03
N ASP A 95 -22.13 31.29 32.76
CA ASP A 95 -22.30 31.96 31.48
C ASP A 95 -20.97 32.08 30.74
N GLY A 96 -21.01 31.86 29.43
CA GLY A 96 -19.93 32.11 28.48
C GLY A 96 -20.45 32.92 27.29
N LEU A 97 -19.79 34.04 26.99
CA LEU A 97 -20.14 34.87 25.84
C LEU A 97 -19.04 34.73 24.78
N VAL A 98 -19.40 34.26 23.58
CA VAL A 98 -18.44 33.91 22.52
C VAL A 98 -18.83 34.53 21.18
N ASN A 99 -17.83 34.76 20.34
CA ASN A 99 -17.99 35.39 19.02
C ASN A 99 -17.93 34.40 17.86
N GLU A 100 -17.77 33.12 18.18
CA GLU A 100 -17.73 32.01 17.27
C GLU A 100 -18.71 30.96 17.79
N PRO A 101 -19.25 30.07 16.93
CA PRO A 101 -20.24 29.08 17.33
C PRO A 101 -19.60 27.87 18.05
N GLN A 102 -18.71 28.17 18.99
CA GLN A 102 -17.98 27.20 19.80
C GLN A 102 -17.60 27.80 21.16
N TRP A 103 -17.55 26.95 22.19
CA TRP A 103 -17.17 27.35 23.54
C TRP A 103 -16.49 26.21 24.28
N ARG A 104 -15.28 26.44 24.81
CA ARG A 104 -14.64 25.55 25.78
C ARG A 104 -14.79 26.18 27.17
N PRO A 105 -15.53 25.57 28.11
CA PRO A 105 -15.62 26.09 29.47
C PRO A 105 -14.22 26.25 30.08
N PRO A 106 -13.93 27.36 30.79
CA PRO A 106 -12.68 27.47 31.54
C PRO A 106 -12.52 26.30 32.53
N PRO A 107 -11.29 25.83 32.84
CA PRO A 107 -11.09 24.65 33.68
C PRO A 107 -11.83 24.69 35.01
N SER A 108 -11.81 25.83 35.73
CA SER A 108 -12.53 25.99 36.99
C SER A 108 -14.05 25.89 36.84
N ALA A 109 -14.60 26.47 35.77
CA ALA A 109 -16.02 26.36 35.44
C ALA A 109 -16.39 24.93 35.05
N TRP A 110 -15.51 24.21 34.35
CA TRP A 110 -15.73 22.81 34.02
C TRP A 110 -15.74 21.90 35.24
N GLU A 111 -14.82 22.08 36.19
CA GLU A 111 -14.85 21.34 37.46
C GLU A 111 -16.13 21.62 38.27
N GLU A 112 -16.64 22.86 38.22
CA GLU A 112 -17.92 23.23 38.80
C GLU A 112 -19.10 22.51 38.11
N ILE A 113 -19.14 22.55 36.78
CA ILE A 113 -20.15 21.86 35.96
C ILE A 113 -20.15 20.38 36.30
N LYS A 114 -18.97 19.75 36.34
CA LYS A 114 -18.83 18.33 36.65
C LYS A 114 -19.38 18.01 38.03
N ARG A 115 -18.93 18.73 39.06
CA ARG A 115 -19.36 18.50 40.45
C ARG A 115 -20.87 18.64 40.65
N ARG A 116 -21.50 19.61 39.99
CA ARG A 116 -22.94 19.90 40.13
C ARG A 116 -23.83 19.11 39.17
N SER A 117 -23.26 18.18 38.39
CA SER A 117 -24.00 17.36 37.43
C SER A 117 -23.85 15.84 37.62
N VAL A 118 -23.36 15.38 38.78
CA VAL A 118 -23.09 13.95 39.08
C VAL A 118 -24.36 13.11 39.26
N ASP A 119 -25.46 13.70 39.73
CA ASP A 119 -26.73 12.99 39.99
C ASP A 119 -27.91 13.53 39.19
N LYS A 120 -27.84 14.81 38.83
CA LYS A 120 -28.89 15.51 38.12
C LYS A 120 -28.26 16.28 36.97
N PRO A 121 -28.84 16.22 35.77
CA PRO A 121 -28.22 16.88 34.65
C PRO A 121 -28.24 18.40 34.79
N ALA A 122 -27.26 19.03 34.16
CA ALA A 122 -27.23 20.46 33.88
C ALA A 122 -27.83 20.73 32.49
N VAL A 123 -28.45 21.89 32.35
CA VAL A 123 -29.08 22.34 31.11
C VAL A 123 -28.18 23.38 30.47
N VAL A 124 -27.67 23.08 29.28
CA VAL A 124 -26.89 24.01 28.46
C VAL A 124 -27.83 24.67 27.47
N THR A 125 -27.94 26.00 27.53
CA THR A 125 -28.72 26.80 26.57
C THR A 125 -27.76 27.66 25.77
N VAL A 126 -27.87 27.61 24.43
CA VAL A 126 -27.12 28.46 23.50
C VAL A 126 -28.10 29.46 22.88
N VAL A 127 -27.73 30.74 22.84
CA VAL A 127 -28.57 31.82 22.34
C VAL A 127 -27.77 32.69 21.38
N GLY A 128 -28.19 32.76 20.11
CA GLY A 128 -27.60 33.61 19.09
C GLY A 128 -28.28 34.98 19.05
N VAL A 129 -27.46 36.03 19.10
CA VAL A 129 -27.88 37.42 19.08
C VAL A 129 -26.97 38.26 18.18
N ARG A 130 -27.39 39.50 17.96
CA ARG A 130 -26.53 40.55 17.41
C ARG A 130 -25.84 41.32 18.53
N ARG A 131 -24.53 41.54 18.39
CA ARG A 131 -23.72 42.30 19.35
C ARG A 131 -24.24 43.72 19.56
N ASP A 132 -24.74 44.36 18.50
CA ASP A 132 -25.30 45.72 18.51
C ASP A 132 -26.79 45.76 18.89
N ALA A 133 -27.44 44.60 19.02
CA ALA A 133 -28.83 44.46 19.46
C ALA A 133 -29.00 43.19 20.33
N PRO A 134 -28.38 43.14 21.53
CA PRO A 134 -28.30 41.92 22.34
C PRO A 134 -29.67 41.46 22.90
N SER A 135 -30.67 42.33 22.93
CA SER A 135 -32.04 41.99 23.31
C SER A 135 -32.86 41.38 22.16
N GLN A 136 -32.32 41.30 20.94
CA GLN A 136 -32.97 40.64 19.81
C GLN A 136 -32.50 39.19 19.72
N ILE A 137 -33.33 38.26 20.19
CA ILE A 137 -33.05 36.83 20.08
C ILE A 137 -33.30 36.37 18.64
N LEU A 138 -32.25 35.87 17.99
CA LEU A 138 -32.32 35.40 16.61
C LEU A 138 -32.48 33.89 16.56
N SER A 139 -31.83 33.19 17.48
CA SER A 139 -31.78 31.74 17.51
C SER A 139 -31.50 31.24 18.93
N SER A 140 -31.96 30.04 19.23
CA SER A 140 -31.68 29.36 20.49
C SER A 140 -31.70 27.84 20.35
N SER A 141 -31.02 27.16 21.26
CA SER A 141 -31.11 25.70 21.44
C SER A 141 -30.76 25.31 22.86
N ARG A 142 -31.16 24.10 23.25
CA ARG A 142 -30.97 23.56 24.59
C ARG A 142 -30.58 22.09 24.50
N VAL A 143 -29.57 21.71 25.27
CA VAL A 143 -29.16 20.32 25.48
C VAL A 143 -28.92 20.07 26.96
N THR A 144 -28.99 18.81 27.34
CA THR A 144 -28.83 18.32 28.71
C THR A 144 -27.53 17.55 28.82
N ILE A 145 -26.72 17.84 29.84
CA ILE A 145 -25.46 17.12 30.09
C ILE A 145 -25.38 16.67 31.54
N ALA A 146 -24.69 15.56 31.79
CA ALA A 146 -24.44 15.06 33.13
C ALA A 146 -22.97 14.61 33.27
N THR A 147 -22.55 14.38 34.51
CA THR A 147 -21.25 13.78 34.83
C THR A 147 -21.49 12.44 35.50
N SER A 148 -20.74 11.41 35.11
CA SER A 148 -20.85 10.11 35.76
C SER A 148 -20.10 10.10 37.09
N ALA A 149 -20.60 9.32 38.05
CA ALA A 149 -19.81 8.91 39.21
C ALA A 149 -18.73 7.86 38.85
N ASP A 150 -18.95 7.12 37.75
CA ASP A 150 -18.02 6.09 37.28
C ASP A 150 -16.83 6.73 36.57
N LYS A 151 -15.64 6.58 37.15
CA LYS A 151 -14.38 6.92 36.50
C LYS A 151 -14.10 5.97 35.33
N VAL A 152 -13.36 6.42 34.33
CA VAL A 152 -12.74 5.52 33.34
C VAL A 152 -11.54 4.80 33.96
N GLY A 153 -10.70 5.55 34.68
CA GLY A 153 -9.64 5.00 35.55
C GLY A 153 -8.50 4.27 34.83
N ALA A 154 -8.42 4.31 33.50
CA ALA A 154 -7.40 3.62 32.72
C ALA A 154 -6.84 4.47 31.56
N PRO A 155 -5.54 4.35 31.24
CA PRO A 155 -4.94 4.93 30.05
C PRO A 155 -5.34 4.17 28.77
N LEU A 156 -5.19 4.86 27.64
CA LEU A 156 -5.40 4.32 26.31
C LEU A 156 -4.06 4.11 25.61
N PHE A 157 -3.88 2.94 25.01
CA PHE A 157 -2.86 2.67 24.00
C PHE A 157 -3.51 2.71 22.62
N TYR A 158 -3.07 3.61 21.73
CA TYR A 158 -3.70 3.80 20.43
C TYR A 158 -2.69 4.22 19.35
N ARG A 159 -3.05 3.96 18.09
CA ARG A 159 -2.21 4.21 16.91
C ARG A 159 -2.63 5.48 16.18
N GLU A 160 -1.67 6.26 15.70
CA GLU A 160 -1.85 7.40 14.81
C GLU A 160 -1.24 7.11 13.42
N VAL A 161 -2.04 7.30 12.37
CA VAL A 161 -1.67 6.99 10.97
C VAL A 161 -1.91 8.20 10.06
N ASN A 162 -0.99 8.43 9.13
CA ASN A 162 -1.15 9.44 8.07
C ASN A 162 -2.07 8.92 6.95
N LEU A 163 -2.83 9.80 6.34
CA LEU A 163 -3.68 9.47 5.18
C LEU A 163 -3.12 10.13 3.91
N PRO A 164 -3.34 9.53 2.72
CA PRO A 164 -4.06 8.28 2.47
C PRO A 164 -3.27 7.04 2.91
N PHE A 165 -3.95 5.96 3.31
CA PHE A 165 -3.30 4.78 3.89
C PHE A 165 -2.24 4.14 2.97
N VAL A 166 -2.41 4.25 1.65
CA VAL A 166 -1.42 3.77 0.66
C VAL A 166 -0.04 4.42 0.84
N GLU A 167 0.03 5.67 1.31
CA GLU A 167 1.30 6.32 1.62
C GLU A 167 1.89 5.83 2.94
N ALA A 168 1.04 5.58 3.95
CA ALA A 168 1.49 5.02 5.22
C ALA A 168 2.06 3.60 5.05
N VAL A 169 1.53 2.80 4.13
CA VAL A 169 2.09 1.47 3.81
C VAL A 169 3.45 1.58 3.12
N LYS A 170 3.68 2.61 2.30
CA LYS A 170 4.97 2.84 1.64
C LYS A 170 6.08 3.27 2.60
N ASP A 171 5.71 3.97 3.67
CA ASP A 171 6.61 4.39 4.74
C ASP A 171 5.98 4.23 6.14
N PRO A 172 5.97 3.00 6.69
CA PRO A 172 5.40 2.70 8.01
C PRO A 172 6.07 3.45 9.16
N SER A 173 7.30 3.95 8.95
CA SER A 173 8.07 4.67 9.98
C SER A 173 7.40 5.96 10.46
N ARG A 174 6.44 6.48 9.69
CA ARG A 174 5.64 7.66 10.03
C ARG A 174 4.47 7.37 10.97
N ILE A 175 4.13 6.09 11.19
CA ILE A 175 3.09 5.65 12.13
C ILE A 175 3.62 5.75 13.56
N ARG A 176 2.72 6.09 14.50
CA ARG A 176 3.04 6.29 15.91
C ARG A 176 2.03 5.59 16.80
N TRP A 177 2.45 5.19 17.99
CA TRP A 177 1.56 4.79 19.06
C TRP A 177 1.74 5.71 20.26
N ARG A 178 0.64 5.96 20.93
CA ARG A 178 0.57 6.81 22.12
C ARG A 178 0.00 6.04 23.28
N PHE A 179 0.43 6.43 24.47
CA PHE A 179 -0.06 5.88 25.73
C PHE A 179 -0.28 6.99 26.74
N GLY A 180 -1.47 7.04 27.33
CA GLY A 180 -1.74 7.98 28.42
C GLY A 180 -3.20 8.04 28.85
N ALA A 181 -3.43 8.78 29.94
CA ALA A 181 -4.76 8.90 30.54
C ALA A 181 -5.70 9.78 29.71
N ILE A 182 -6.99 9.45 29.72
CA ILE A 182 -8.03 10.32 29.15
C ILE A 182 -8.14 11.67 29.88
N SER A 183 -7.67 11.75 31.12
CA SER A 183 -7.65 12.95 31.95
C SER A 183 -6.53 13.93 31.60
N SER A 184 -5.64 13.55 30.68
CA SER A 184 -4.54 14.42 30.26
C SER A 184 -5.10 15.69 29.63
N ALA A 185 -4.64 16.87 30.04
CA ALA A 185 -5.06 18.13 29.40
C ALA A 185 -4.39 18.35 28.03
N THR A 186 -3.28 17.64 27.80
CA THR A 186 -2.50 17.67 26.55
C THR A 186 -2.51 16.28 25.91
N GLN A 187 -2.13 16.23 24.63
CA GLN A 187 -2.03 14.96 23.92
C GLN A 187 -1.03 14.01 24.62
N PRO A 188 -1.39 12.72 24.83
CA PRO A 188 -0.49 11.73 25.41
C PRO A 188 0.83 11.59 24.65
N PRO A 189 1.95 11.22 25.33
CA PRO A 189 3.24 11.05 24.66
C PRO A 189 3.23 9.92 23.64
N VAL A 190 4.09 10.05 22.63
CA VAL A 190 4.42 8.97 21.69
C VAL A 190 5.32 7.97 22.41
N VAL A 191 4.93 6.70 22.42
CA VAL A 191 5.67 5.61 23.06
C VAL A 191 6.32 4.66 22.07
N LEU A 192 5.82 4.59 20.84
CA LEU A 192 6.42 3.84 19.73
C LEU A 192 6.31 4.68 18.45
N GLU A 193 7.41 4.81 17.71
CA GLU A 193 7.47 5.47 16.40
C GLU A 193 8.63 4.90 15.60
N LYS A 194 8.73 5.25 14.31
CA LYS A 194 9.81 4.81 13.42
C LYS A 194 9.90 3.30 13.24
N LEU A 195 8.82 2.59 13.55
CA LEU A 195 8.69 1.17 13.24
C LEU A 195 8.79 1.00 11.71
N PRO A 196 9.85 0.36 11.18
CA PRO A 196 10.07 0.31 9.74
C PRO A 196 9.24 -0.77 9.05
N VAL A 197 8.51 -1.55 9.85
CA VAL A 197 7.59 -2.60 9.43
C VAL A 197 6.18 -2.20 9.83
N CYS A 198 5.16 -2.78 9.19
CA CYS A 198 3.79 -2.51 9.61
C CYS A 198 3.58 -3.03 11.04
N GLY A 199 3.03 -2.18 11.91
CA GLY A 199 2.47 -2.58 13.20
C GLY A 199 0.95 -2.53 13.09
N ASN A 200 0.30 -3.66 13.35
CA ASN A 200 -1.14 -3.80 13.17
C ASN A 200 -1.86 -3.92 14.52
N CYS A 201 -2.64 -4.97 14.74
CA CYS A 201 -3.50 -5.07 15.90
C CYS A 201 -2.65 -5.36 17.13
N HIS A 202 -3.14 -4.90 18.28
CA HIS A 202 -2.51 -5.14 19.57
C HIS A 202 -3.57 -5.51 20.59
N SER A 203 -3.14 -6.22 21.63
CA SER A 203 -3.98 -6.60 22.76
C SER A 203 -3.14 -6.69 24.03
N PHE A 204 -3.81 -6.63 25.17
CA PHE A 204 -3.18 -6.82 26.47
C PHE A 204 -3.84 -7.96 27.23
N SER A 205 -3.10 -8.59 28.15
CA SER A 205 -3.69 -9.45 29.18
C SER A 205 -4.62 -8.63 30.09
N ALA A 206 -5.54 -9.29 30.82
CA ALA A 206 -6.55 -8.59 31.62
C ALA A 206 -5.96 -7.73 32.75
N ASP A 207 -4.79 -8.13 33.26
CA ASP A 207 -4.01 -7.38 34.25
C ASP A 207 -3.09 -6.32 33.63
N GLY A 208 -3.12 -6.15 32.30
CA GLY A 208 -2.28 -5.21 31.57
C GLY A 208 -0.78 -5.54 31.59
N SER A 209 -0.37 -6.73 32.04
CA SER A 209 1.05 -7.08 32.24
C SER A 209 1.75 -7.61 30.99
N ILE A 210 1.01 -8.09 29.99
CA ILE A 210 1.52 -8.58 28.71
C ILE A 210 0.93 -7.75 27.58
N LEU A 211 1.78 -7.29 26.66
CA LEU A 211 1.41 -6.71 25.37
C LEU A 211 1.67 -7.75 24.28
N GLY A 212 0.67 -7.99 23.43
CA GLY A 212 0.83 -8.69 22.16
C GLY A 212 0.56 -7.74 20.99
N MET A 213 1.38 -7.78 19.94
CA MET A 213 1.24 -6.91 18.77
C MET A 213 1.64 -7.61 17.47
N ASP A 214 0.75 -7.54 16.47
CA ASP A 214 1.03 -7.98 15.10
C ASP A 214 2.10 -7.06 14.48
N ILE A 215 3.19 -7.65 13.96
CA ILE A 215 4.30 -6.94 13.32
C ILE A 215 4.79 -7.66 12.07
N ASP A 216 5.27 -6.94 11.06
CA ASP A 216 5.85 -7.57 9.85
C ASP A 216 7.38 -7.80 10.00
N TYR A 217 7.83 -8.67 10.91
CA TYR A 217 9.26 -8.92 11.13
C TYR A 217 9.90 -9.78 10.02
N ALA A 218 11.09 -9.41 9.55
CA ALA A 218 11.88 -10.18 8.59
C ALA A 218 11.10 -10.62 7.33
N ASN A 219 10.18 -9.80 6.80
CA ASN A 219 9.29 -10.16 5.68
C ASN A 219 8.39 -11.39 5.95
N ASP A 220 8.27 -11.77 7.22
CA ASP A 220 7.27 -12.68 7.71
C ASP A 220 6.12 -11.87 8.31
N LYS A 221 5.09 -11.74 7.49
CA LYS A 221 3.84 -11.06 7.83
C LYS A 221 3.04 -11.79 8.91
N GLY A 222 3.40 -13.03 9.22
CA GLY A 222 2.87 -13.82 10.34
C GLY A 222 3.55 -13.56 11.67
N SER A 223 4.38 -12.54 11.80
CA SER A 223 5.12 -12.31 13.05
C SER A 223 4.25 -11.62 14.12
N TYR A 224 4.39 -12.09 15.36
CA TYR A 224 3.66 -11.55 16.51
C TYR A 224 4.61 -11.31 17.69
N ALA A 225 4.73 -10.07 18.13
CA ALA A 225 5.55 -9.70 19.28
C ALA A 225 4.75 -9.85 20.58
N ILE A 226 5.33 -10.54 21.57
CA ILE A 226 4.74 -10.75 22.89
C ILE A 226 5.75 -10.34 23.95
N VAL A 227 5.45 -9.27 24.68
CA VAL A 227 6.38 -8.66 25.65
C VAL A 227 5.70 -8.33 26.96
N ARG A 228 6.47 -8.37 28.05
CA ARG A 228 6.01 -7.89 29.34
C ARG A 228 5.95 -6.36 29.33
N VAL A 229 4.85 -5.80 29.80
CA VAL A 229 4.67 -4.36 29.97
C VAL A 229 5.63 -3.84 31.03
N ALA A 230 6.40 -2.82 30.64
CA ALA A 230 7.36 -2.13 31.48
C ALA A 230 7.54 -0.69 30.98
N SER A 231 8.11 0.19 31.81
CA SER A 231 8.31 1.59 31.42
C SER A 231 9.20 1.74 30.18
N GLN A 232 10.21 0.88 30.03
CA GLN A 232 11.04 0.75 28.83
C GLN A 232 10.89 -0.67 28.30
N MET A 233 10.41 -0.81 27.06
CA MET A 233 10.19 -2.09 26.40
C MET A 233 11.06 -2.19 25.14
N VAL A 234 11.46 -3.41 24.82
CA VAL A 234 12.20 -3.74 23.61
C VAL A 234 11.45 -4.84 22.90
N LEU A 235 11.17 -4.63 21.61
CA LEU A 235 10.70 -5.67 20.70
C LEU A 235 11.95 -6.25 20.02
N ASP A 236 12.52 -7.29 20.60
CA ASP A 236 13.66 -8.04 20.03
C ASP A 236 13.18 -9.34 19.38
N ARG A 237 14.11 -10.13 18.84
CA ARG A 237 13.78 -11.41 18.20
C ARG A 237 13.18 -12.43 19.18
N ASP A 238 13.60 -12.42 20.43
CA ASP A 238 13.18 -13.41 21.43
C ASP A 238 11.73 -13.16 21.89
N ALA A 239 11.25 -11.93 21.72
CA ALA A 239 9.86 -11.56 21.90
C ALA A 239 8.93 -11.96 20.74
N ILE A 240 9.45 -12.47 19.63
CA ILE A 240 8.67 -12.65 18.39
C ILE A 240 8.45 -14.13 18.08
N ILE A 241 7.19 -14.50 17.87
CA ILE A 241 6.80 -15.77 17.27
C ILE A 241 6.41 -15.57 15.81
N SER A 242 6.47 -16.63 15.02
CA SER A 242 5.92 -16.68 13.66
C SER A 242 4.73 -17.62 13.60
N TRP A 243 3.57 -17.12 13.16
CA TRP A 243 2.43 -17.96 12.84
C TRP A 243 2.74 -18.91 11.67
N GLY A 244 3.72 -18.58 10.82
CA GLY A 244 4.26 -19.45 9.77
C GLY A 244 4.84 -20.76 10.30
N ASP A 245 5.20 -20.83 11.57
CA ASP A 245 5.73 -22.05 12.19
C ASP A 245 4.66 -23.11 12.42
N TYR A 246 3.39 -22.73 12.42
CA TYR A 246 2.28 -23.67 12.52
C TYR A 246 2.11 -24.48 11.21
N LYS A 247 2.45 -25.77 11.28
CA LYS A 247 2.32 -26.75 10.17
C LYS A 247 2.85 -26.20 8.85
N ARG A 248 4.15 -25.91 8.78
CA ARG A 248 4.81 -25.40 7.56
C ARG A 248 4.55 -26.32 6.36
N THR A 249 3.86 -25.79 5.35
CA THR A 249 3.61 -26.48 4.08
C THR A 249 4.29 -25.68 2.96
N PRO A 250 5.14 -26.28 2.11
CA PRO A 250 5.76 -25.57 0.99
C PRO A 250 4.71 -24.88 0.11
N GLY A 251 4.88 -23.58 -0.15
CA GLY A 251 3.94 -22.78 -0.95
C GLY A 251 2.72 -22.22 -0.21
N GLU A 252 2.48 -22.60 1.06
CA GLU A 252 1.38 -22.09 1.87
C GLU A 252 1.88 -21.08 2.93
N VAL A 253 1.67 -19.80 2.66
CA VAL A 253 1.97 -18.70 3.60
C VAL A 253 0.79 -18.46 4.53
N THR A 254 1.06 -18.01 5.76
CA THR A 254 0.06 -17.51 6.71
C THR A 254 0.48 -16.14 7.22
N TYR A 255 -0.51 -15.27 7.44
CA TYR A 255 -0.29 -13.90 7.90
C TYR A 255 -0.63 -13.70 9.36
N GLY A 256 -1.35 -14.61 10.02
CA GLY A 256 -1.62 -14.45 11.44
C GLY A 256 -2.44 -13.18 11.72
N LEU A 257 -3.73 -13.21 11.41
CA LEU A 257 -4.57 -12.02 11.44
C LEU A 257 -5.31 -11.85 12.76
N LEU A 258 -5.28 -10.61 13.28
CA LEU A 258 -6.10 -10.15 14.41
C LEU A 258 -5.83 -10.93 15.70
N SER A 259 -4.54 -11.18 15.98
CA SER A 259 -4.11 -12.00 17.11
C SER A 259 -4.47 -11.36 18.47
N GLN A 260 -4.84 -12.19 19.45
CA GLN A 260 -5.14 -11.73 20.82
C GLN A 260 -4.46 -12.59 21.90
N VAL A 261 -3.84 -11.92 22.86
CA VAL A 261 -3.33 -12.53 24.10
C VAL A 261 -4.50 -12.89 25.03
N SER A 262 -4.41 -14.04 25.69
CA SER A 262 -5.41 -14.49 26.66
C SER A 262 -5.43 -13.63 27.93
N PRO A 263 -6.53 -13.65 28.72
CA PRO A 263 -6.64 -12.84 29.94
C PRO A 263 -5.50 -13.07 30.94
N ASP A 264 -5.03 -14.32 31.08
CA ASP A 264 -3.91 -14.71 31.94
C ASP A 264 -2.53 -14.51 31.30
N GLY A 265 -2.49 -14.06 30.04
CA GLY A 265 -1.29 -13.84 29.27
C GLY A 265 -0.62 -15.12 28.74
N ARG A 266 -1.10 -16.33 29.02
CA ARG A 266 -0.42 -17.57 28.66
C ARG A 266 -0.56 -17.94 27.19
N TYR A 267 -1.76 -17.83 26.66
CA TYR A 267 -2.08 -18.25 25.30
C TYR A 267 -2.18 -17.05 24.38
N VAL A 268 -1.94 -17.27 23.10
CA VAL A 268 -2.26 -16.32 22.03
C VAL A 268 -3.10 -17.05 21.01
N ILE A 269 -4.18 -16.42 20.53
CA ILE A 269 -5.02 -16.97 19.46
C ILE A 269 -4.94 -16.07 18.23
N SER A 270 -4.92 -16.65 17.03
CA SER A 270 -4.91 -15.93 15.77
C SER A 270 -5.61 -16.72 14.66
N THR A 271 -6.05 -16.02 13.62
CA THR A 271 -6.43 -16.62 12.35
C THR A 271 -5.18 -16.97 11.55
N VAL A 272 -5.02 -18.24 11.14
CA VAL A 272 -3.87 -18.75 10.38
C VAL A 272 -4.33 -19.55 9.16
N LYS A 273 -3.39 -19.92 8.28
CA LYS A 273 -3.66 -20.56 6.97
C LYS A 273 -4.64 -19.73 6.15
N ASP A 274 -4.45 -18.42 6.26
CA ASP A 274 -5.42 -17.41 5.94
C ASP A 274 -5.19 -16.79 4.55
N GLU A 275 -6.28 -16.30 3.98
CA GLU A 275 -6.28 -15.55 2.74
C GLU A 275 -7.27 -14.41 2.89
N SER A 276 -6.89 -13.20 2.49
CA SER A 276 -7.69 -12.00 2.72
C SER A 276 -7.84 -11.16 1.47
N VAL A 277 -9.03 -10.61 1.30
CA VAL A 277 -9.24 -9.48 0.40
C VAL A 277 -8.58 -8.28 1.07
N PHE A 278 -7.53 -7.74 0.47
CA PHE A 278 -6.88 -6.50 0.90
C PHE A 278 -6.60 -5.61 -0.31
N VAL A 279 -7.52 -4.69 -0.56
CA VAL A 279 -7.49 -3.80 -1.74
C VAL A 279 -7.58 -2.34 -1.31
N PRO A 280 -6.66 -1.46 -1.75
CA PRO A 280 -6.80 -0.01 -1.58
C PRO A 280 -8.05 0.51 -2.30
N LYS A 281 -8.80 1.40 -1.65
CA LYS A 281 -9.98 2.06 -2.23
C LYS A 281 -9.69 3.55 -2.50
N PRO A 282 -10.30 4.15 -3.53
CA PRO A 282 -10.23 5.58 -3.75
C PRO A 282 -10.93 6.32 -2.60
N GLY A 283 -10.37 7.46 -2.18
CA GLY A 283 -10.90 8.28 -1.07
C GLY A 283 -10.10 8.18 0.22
N MET A 284 -10.14 9.22 1.05
CA MET A 284 -9.37 9.29 2.30
C MET A 284 -10.14 8.68 3.48
N GLU A 285 -11.47 8.64 3.40
CA GLU A 285 -12.37 8.25 4.48
C GLU A 285 -12.38 6.73 4.70
N PHE A 286 -12.44 5.95 3.62
CA PHE A 286 -12.49 4.48 3.64
C PHE A 286 -11.51 3.93 2.60
N SER A 287 -10.23 4.22 2.79
CA SER A 287 -9.15 4.01 1.81
C SER A 287 -8.74 2.56 1.57
N GLN A 288 -9.44 1.58 2.16
CA GLN A 288 -9.17 0.15 1.94
C GLN A 288 -10.43 -0.69 2.15
N LEU A 289 -10.48 -1.84 1.48
CA LEU A 289 -11.37 -2.96 1.79
C LEU A 289 -10.52 -4.11 2.34
N PHE A 290 -10.88 -4.60 3.52
CA PHE A 290 -10.13 -5.66 4.19
C PHE A 290 -11.04 -6.66 4.90
N PHE A 291 -11.02 -7.92 4.46
CA PHE A 291 -11.67 -9.02 5.19
C PHE A 291 -11.06 -10.37 4.81
N PRO A 292 -10.96 -11.33 5.75
CA PRO A 292 -10.48 -12.67 5.45
C PRO A 292 -11.54 -13.46 4.68
N VAL A 293 -11.10 -14.23 3.68
CA VAL A 293 -11.94 -15.16 2.90
C VAL A 293 -11.62 -16.62 3.17
N LYS A 294 -10.47 -16.89 3.80
CA LYS A 294 -10.03 -18.18 4.30
C LYS A 294 -9.24 -17.99 5.58
N GLY A 295 -9.25 -18.97 6.47
CA GLY A 295 -8.38 -19.02 7.64
C GLY A 295 -9.07 -19.74 8.80
N ILE A 296 -8.27 -20.40 9.64
CA ILE A 296 -8.71 -21.17 10.80
C ILE A 296 -8.14 -20.57 12.09
N LEU A 297 -8.74 -20.86 13.25
CA LEU A 297 -8.17 -20.43 14.52
C LEU A 297 -7.04 -21.36 14.98
N CYS A 298 -5.92 -20.77 15.37
CA CYS A 298 -4.76 -21.45 15.95
C CYS A 298 -4.35 -20.75 17.25
N VAL A 299 -3.90 -21.55 18.20
CA VAL A 299 -3.46 -21.13 19.52
C VAL A 299 -1.98 -21.44 19.68
N HIS A 300 -1.23 -20.45 20.13
CA HIS A 300 0.13 -20.57 20.62
C HIS A 300 0.13 -20.60 22.16
N ASP A 301 0.67 -21.64 22.77
CA ASP A 301 0.90 -21.71 24.22
C ASP A 301 2.31 -21.22 24.53
N ARG A 302 2.44 -20.04 25.15
CA ARG A 302 3.74 -19.43 25.45
C ARG A 302 4.56 -20.24 26.46
N LYS A 303 3.91 -21.09 27.27
CA LYS A 303 4.61 -21.90 28.27
C LYS A 303 5.34 -23.07 27.64
N THR A 304 4.75 -23.69 26.62
CA THR A 304 5.31 -24.86 25.94
C THR A 304 5.98 -24.50 24.61
N GLY A 305 5.69 -23.32 24.06
CA GLY A 305 6.08 -22.90 22.71
C GLY A 305 5.30 -23.58 21.59
N SER A 306 4.26 -24.36 21.91
CA SER A 306 3.54 -25.16 20.92
C SER A 306 2.44 -24.38 20.19
N PHE A 307 2.23 -24.72 18.92
CA PHE A 307 1.11 -24.25 18.11
C PHE A 307 0.11 -25.39 17.88
N GLN A 308 -1.19 -25.11 18.00
CA GLN A 308 -2.27 -26.05 17.73
C GLN A 308 -3.46 -25.35 17.11
N SER A 309 -4.12 -25.94 16.10
CA SER A 309 -5.44 -25.46 15.71
C SER A 309 -6.41 -25.62 16.88
N LEU A 310 -7.42 -24.77 16.96
CA LEU A 310 -8.46 -24.87 17.98
C LEU A 310 -9.58 -25.78 17.46
N PRO A 311 -9.71 -27.03 17.95
CA PRO A 311 -10.69 -27.97 17.42
C PRO A 311 -12.12 -27.42 17.53
N GLY A 312 -12.84 -27.44 16.40
CA GLY A 312 -14.18 -26.87 16.29
C GLY A 312 -14.21 -25.41 15.82
N ALA A 313 -13.06 -24.74 15.75
CA ALA A 313 -12.89 -23.47 15.06
C ALA A 313 -11.78 -23.55 14.00
N ASP A 314 -11.58 -24.75 13.45
CA ASP A 314 -10.51 -25.10 12.52
C ASP A 314 -10.97 -25.85 11.26
N ASP A 315 -12.24 -25.66 10.87
CA ASP A 315 -12.80 -26.17 9.62
C ASP A 315 -12.32 -25.34 8.41
N PRO A 316 -11.54 -25.91 7.47
CA PRO A 316 -11.02 -25.19 6.32
C PRO A 316 -12.09 -24.78 5.28
N ASN A 317 -13.31 -25.31 5.38
CA ASN A 317 -14.44 -24.89 4.55
C ASN A 317 -15.12 -23.63 5.07
N LEU A 318 -14.71 -23.16 6.24
CA LEU A 318 -15.11 -21.87 6.79
C LEU A 318 -13.88 -20.95 6.83
N VAL A 319 -14.16 -19.66 6.91
CA VAL A 319 -13.22 -18.67 7.41
C VAL A 319 -13.62 -18.36 8.84
N GLN A 320 -12.75 -18.64 9.80
CA GLN A 320 -12.89 -18.30 11.22
C GLN A 320 -11.88 -17.21 11.58
N SER A 321 -12.35 -16.09 12.14
CA SER A 321 -11.49 -14.95 12.47
C SER A 321 -12.02 -14.10 13.62
N ASN A 322 -11.29 -13.03 13.99
CA ASN A 322 -11.67 -12.07 15.03
C ASN A 322 -11.95 -12.74 16.38
N ALA A 323 -11.11 -13.70 16.75
CA ALA A 323 -11.25 -14.40 18.02
C ALA A 323 -11.09 -13.42 19.19
N THR A 324 -11.95 -13.57 20.20
CA THR A 324 -11.92 -12.80 21.44
C THR A 324 -12.08 -13.71 22.64
N TRP A 325 -11.27 -13.52 23.66
CA TRP A 325 -11.35 -14.29 24.91
C TRP A 325 -12.47 -13.78 25.83
N SER A 326 -13.21 -14.69 26.46
CA SER A 326 -14.01 -14.34 27.64
C SER A 326 -13.08 -13.89 28.78
N PRO A 327 -13.53 -13.04 29.72
CA PRO A 327 -12.67 -12.52 30.79
C PRO A 327 -12.06 -13.60 31.67
N ASP A 328 -12.74 -14.74 31.83
CA ASP A 328 -12.28 -15.91 32.58
C ASP A 328 -11.41 -16.88 31.75
N GLY A 329 -11.17 -16.59 30.47
CA GLY A 329 -10.38 -17.40 29.54
C GLY A 329 -11.02 -18.73 29.13
N LYS A 330 -12.27 -19.01 29.52
CA LYS A 330 -12.92 -20.32 29.27
C LYS A 330 -13.58 -20.44 27.90
N TYR A 331 -13.94 -19.32 27.28
CA TYR A 331 -14.63 -19.29 26.00
C TYR A 331 -13.94 -18.37 25.01
N ILE A 332 -14.06 -18.70 23.74
CA ILE A 332 -13.72 -17.84 22.62
C ILE A 332 -15.01 -17.47 21.89
N VAL A 333 -15.16 -16.20 21.52
CA VAL A 333 -16.13 -15.77 20.52
C VAL A 333 -15.39 -15.36 19.25
N PHE A 334 -15.86 -15.79 18.10
CA PHE A 334 -15.20 -15.54 16.82
C PHE A 334 -16.21 -15.34 15.69
N ALA A 335 -15.80 -14.65 14.63
CA ALA A 335 -16.57 -14.46 13.42
C ALA A 335 -16.33 -15.63 12.46
N ALA A 336 -17.39 -16.18 11.86
CA ALA A 336 -17.24 -17.20 10.82
C ALA A 336 -18.30 -17.13 9.71
N ARG A 337 -17.89 -17.57 8.53
CA ARG A 337 -18.76 -17.95 7.42
C ARG A 337 -18.07 -18.98 6.54
N GLU A 338 -18.78 -19.53 5.57
CA GLU A 338 -18.18 -20.38 4.53
C GLU A 338 -17.02 -19.69 3.82
N ALA A 339 -15.91 -20.40 3.66
CA ALA A 339 -14.70 -19.90 3.01
C ALA A 339 -14.96 -19.60 1.52
N TYR A 340 -14.09 -18.79 0.93
CA TYR A 340 -14.16 -18.45 -0.48
C TYR A 340 -12.79 -18.47 -1.13
N GLN A 341 -12.74 -19.03 -2.35
CA GLN A 341 -11.55 -19.10 -3.16
C GLN A 341 -11.57 -17.97 -4.21
N LEU A 342 -10.55 -17.12 -4.20
CA LEU A 342 -10.41 -16.02 -5.15
C LEU A 342 -10.11 -16.54 -6.57
N ARG A 343 -10.62 -15.83 -7.60
CA ARG A 343 -10.57 -16.27 -9.02
C ARG A 343 -9.16 -16.32 -9.61
N THR A 344 -8.24 -15.49 -9.12
CA THR A 344 -6.83 -15.43 -9.58
C THR A 344 -5.86 -15.30 -8.40
N ALA A 345 -5.48 -16.43 -7.82
CA ALA A 345 -4.17 -16.52 -7.16
C ALA A 345 -3.27 -17.32 -8.09
N GLY A 346 -2.58 -16.64 -9.00
CA GLY A 346 -1.45 -17.25 -9.73
C GLY A 346 -0.40 -17.80 -8.75
N SER A 347 0.64 -18.45 -9.27
CA SER A 347 1.72 -19.08 -8.49
C SER A 347 2.47 -18.16 -7.52
N GLU A 348 2.24 -16.84 -7.59
CA GLU A 348 2.75 -15.84 -6.63
C GLU A 348 1.57 -15.20 -5.87
N ARG A 349 1.36 -15.63 -4.62
CA ARG A 349 0.41 -14.99 -3.70
C ARG A 349 0.90 -13.60 -3.31
N ARG A 350 0.26 -12.56 -3.86
CA ARG A 350 0.47 -11.15 -3.47
C ARG A 350 -0.43 -10.80 -2.28
N VAL A 351 0.09 -10.00 -1.35
CA VAL A 351 -0.66 -9.56 -0.14
C VAL A 351 -1.61 -8.42 -0.45
N LEU A 352 -1.20 -7.51 -1.33
CA LEU A 352 -2.07 -6.48 -1.90
C LEU A 352 -2.62 -7.02 -3.20
N LEU A 353 -3.94 -7.22 -3.22
CA LEU A 353 -4.65 -7.69 -4.40
C LEU A 353 -4.98 -6.50 -5.30
N SER A 354 -4.98 -6.73 -6.62
CA SER A 354 -5.47 -5.71 -7.54
C SER A 354 -7.01 -5.66 -7.49
N PRO A 355 -7.64 -4.53 -7.87
CA PRO A 355 -9.10 -4.47 -7.98
C PRO A 355 -9.70 -5.57 -8.87
N GLU A 356 -8.99 -5.99 -9.94
CA GLU A 356 -9.44 -7.07 -10.83
C GLU A 356 -9.45 -8.43 -10.12
N ASP A 357 -8.50 -8.71 -9.22
CA ASP A 357 -8.44 -9.96 -8.45
C ASP A 357 -9.62 -10.12 -7.45
N CYS A 358 -10.35 -9.03 -7.19
CA CYS A 358 -11.46 -8.96 -6.22
C CYS A 358 -12.73 -8.35 -6.84
N ARG A 359 -12.87 -8.43 -8.16
CA ARG A 359 -13.95 -7.83 -8.94
C ARG A 359 -15.34 -8.21 -8.44
N GLU A 360 -15.51 -9.44 -7.98
CA GLU A 360 -16.78 -9.91 -7.43
C GLU A 360 -17.25 -9.12 -6.20
N PHE A 361 -16.32 -8.62 -5.39
CA PHE A 361 -16.63 -7.87 -4.18
C PHE A 361 -16.70 -6.36 -4.44
N LEU A 362 -15.86 -5.86 -5.35
CA LEU A 362 -15.73 -4.44 -5.63
C LEU A 362 -16.71 -3.93 -6.69
N GLU A 363 -17.00 -4.71 -7.72
CA GLU A 363 -17.86 -4.32 -8.84
C GLU A 363 -19.19 -5.09 -8.83
N GLU A 364 -19.14 -6.42 -8.68
CA GLU A 364 -20.34 -7.27 -8.73
C GLU A 364 -21.18 -7.19 -7.42
N GLY A 365 -20.60 -6.64 -6.35
CA GLY A 365 -21.29 -6.42 -5.08
C GLY A 365 -21.64 -7.70 -4.31
N LYS A 366 -20.86 -8.77 -4.50
CA LYS A 366 -21.10 -10.08 -3.88
C LYS A 366 -21.12 -9.99 -2.34
N PRO A 367 -22.23 -10.37 -1.69
CA PRO A 367 -22.31 -10.35 -0.23
C PRO A 367 -21.31 -11.29 0.44
N PHE A 368 -20.65 -10.80 1.48
CA PHE A 368 -19.79 -11.60 2.35
C PHE A 368 -20.05 -11.23 3.80
N LYS A 369 -20.87 -12.03 4.50
CA LYS A 369 -21.43 -11.68 5.81
C LYS A 369 -20.99 -12.68 6.87
N PHE A 370 -20.43 -12.19 7.96
CA PHE A 370 -19.96 -13.00 9.07
C PHE A 370 -21.02 -13.16 10.16
N ASN A 371 -21.02 -14.35 10.77
CA ASN A 371 -21.83 -14.69 11.94
C ASN A 371 -20.90 -14.86 13.16
N LEU A 372 -21.37 -14.54 14.36
CA LEU A 372 -20.57 -14.75 15.58
C LEU A 372 -20.88 -16.10 16.23
N TYR A 373 -19.85 -16.87 16.55
CA TYR A 373 -19.93 -18.16 17.24
C TYR A 373 -19.21 -18.10 18.58
N LYS A 374 -19.69 -18.88 19.55
CA LYS A 374 -19.06 -19.10 20.85
C LYS A 374 -18.58 -20.55 20.94
N ILE A 375 -17.37 -20.77 21.43
CA ILE A 375 -16.79 -22.11 21.61
C ILE A 375 -16.05 -22.18 22.95
N PRO A 376 -16.15 -23.29 23.70
CA PRO A 376 -15.30 -23.48 24.88
C PRO A 376 -13.83 -23.68 24.47
N PHE A 377 -12.91 -23.04 25.19
CA PHE A 377 -11.48 -23.13 24.91
C PHE A 377 -10.87 -24.45 25.40
N ASN A 378 -11.25 -24.91 26.61
CA ASN A 378 -10.84 -26.18 27.21
C ASN A 378 -9.31 -26.45 27.13
N ASP A 379 -8.50 -25.47 27.51
CA ASP A 379 -7.02 -25.54 27.42
C ASP A 379 -6.52 -25.87 25.99
N GLY A 380 -7.19 -25.31 24.98
CA GLY A 380 -6.88 -25.49 23.56
C GLY A 380 -7.43 -26.77 22.94
N LYS A 381 -8.12 -27.62 23.70
CA LYS A 381 -8.83 -28.79 23.15
C LYS A 381 -10.10 -28.41 22.38
N GLY A 382 -10.56 -27.17 22.53
CA GLY A 382 -11.74 -26.66 21.84
C GLY A 382 -13.03 -27.38 22.25
N GLY A 383 -13.99 -27.42 21.33
CA GLY A 383 -15.29 -28.05 21.55
C GLY A 383 -16.24 -27.81 20.40
N LYS A 384 -17.55 -27.87 20.68
CA LYS A 384 -18.57 -27.58 19.66
C LYS A 384 -18.82 -26.07 19.60
N PRO A 385 -18.64 -25.40 18.44
CA PRO A 385 -19.04 -24.00 18.29
C PRO A 385 -20.56 -23.88 18.22
N GLU A 386 -21.10 -22.86 18.88
CA GLU A 386 -22.53 -22.54 18.87
C GLU A 386 -22.74 -21.13 18.31
N PRO A 387 -23.69 -20.94 17.37
CA PRO A 387 -24.02 -19.60 16.89
C PRO A 387 -24.51 -18.73 18.04
N LEU A 388 -23.92 -17.54 18.18
CA LEU A 388 -24.35 -16.55 19.16
C LEU A 388 -25.69 -15.93 18.71
N ALA A 389 -26.78 -16.36 19.32
CA ALA A 389 -28.13 -15.87 19.02
C ALA A 389 -28.18 -14.34 19.04
N GLY A 390 -28.78 -13.72 18.02
CA GLY A 390 -28.85 -12.25 17.84
C GLY A 390 -27.68 -11.61 17.07
N ALA A 391 -26.53 -12.28 17.00
CA ALA A 391 -25.36 -11.89 16.22
C ALA A 391 -24.97 -12.92 15.14
N SER A 392 -25.84 -13.89 14.91
CA SER A 392 -25.74 -14.91 13.87
C SER A 392 -27.02 -14.99 13.06
N PHE A 393 -26.88 -15.23 11.76
CA PHE A 393 -27.95 -15.43 10.78
C PHE A 393 -29.00 -14.32 10.74
N ASN A 394 -28.61 -13.09 11.08
CA ASN A 394 -29.48 -11.92 11.11
C ASN A 394 -29.50 -11.11 9.79
N GLY A 395 -28.93 -11.68 8.72
CA GLY A 395 -28.83 -11.03 7.41
C GLY A 395 -27.80 -9.89 7.34
N LYS A 396 -27.00 -9.66 8.38
CA LYS A 396 -25.92 -8.66 8.45
C LYS A 396 -24.57 -9.34 8.66
N SER A 397 -23.49 -8.60 8.42
CA SER A 397 -22.14 -9.02 8.78
C SER A 397 -21.82 -8.55 10.20
N ASN A 398 -21.43 -9.47 11.08
CA ASN A 398 -21.14 -9.20 12.49
C ASN A 398 -19.68 -9.60 12.79
N PHE A 399 -18.89 -8.69 13.38
CA PHE A 399 -17.44 -8.86 13.55
C PHE A 399 -16.87 -8.05 14.72
N PHE A 400 -15.60 -8.27 15.06
CA PHE A 400 -14.92 -7.66 16.23
C PHE A 400 -15.70 -7.77 17.55
N PRO A 401 -16.07 -8.97 18.02
CA PRO A 401 -16.64 -9.14 19.34
C PRO A 401 -15.64 -8.76 20.44
N LYS A 402 -16.12 -8.12 21.50
CA LYS A 402 -15.37 -7.83 22.73
C LYS A 402 -16.28 -8.05 23.94
N PHE A 403 -15.84 -8.87 24.87
CA PHE A 403 -16.53 -9.06 26.14
C PHE A 403 -16.37 -7.81 27.04
N SER A 404 -17.41 -7.48 27.80
CA SER A 404 -17.25 -6.64 28.97
C SER A 404 -16.41 -7.37 30.03
N PRO A 405 -15.62 -6.67 30.86
CA PRO A 405 -14.76 -7.29 31.88
C PRO A 405 -15.51 -8.16 32.90
N ASP A 406 -16.78 -7.84 33.17
CA ASP A 406 -17.66 -8.63 34.05
C ASP A 406 -18.27 -9.87 33.35
N GLY A 407 -18.01 -10.03 32.05
CA GLY A 407 -18.48 -11.16 31.24
C GLY A 407 -19.97 -11.15 30.92
N LYS A 408 -20.72 -10.09 31.27
CA LYS A 408 -22.17 -10.02 31.03
C LYS A 408 -22.53 -9.69 29.58
N TRP A 409 -21.71 -8.89 28.91
CA TRP A 409 -22.03 -8.31 27.61
C TRP A 409 -20.96 -8.61 26.57
N ILE A 410 -21.37 -8.64 25.31
CA ILE A 410 -20.48 -8.61 24.14
C ILE A 410 -20.87 -7.38 23.31
N VAL A 411 -19.89 -6.51 23.02
CA VAL A 411 -20.02 -5.45 22.02
C VAL A 411 -19.35 -5.88 20.73
N PHE A 412 -20.01 -5.68 19.60
CA PHE A 412 -19.53 -6.06 18.28
C PHE A 412 -19.95 -5.06 17.22
N CYS A 413 -19.27 -5.10 16.08
CA CYS A 413 -19.55 -4.29 14.91
C CYS A 413 -20.54 -5.02 13.99
N ARG A 414 -21.52 -4.29 13.46
CA ARG A 414 -22.50 -4.78 12.49
C ARG A 414 -22.48 -3.88 11.25
N ALA A 415 -22.51 -4.48 10.06
CA ALA A 415 -22.60 -3.79 8.77
C ALA A 415 -23.45 -4.61 7.78
N GLU A 416 -23.83 -4.04 6.64
CA GLU A 416 -24.52 -4.77 5.56
C GLU A 416 -23.67 -5.92 5.04
N ASN A 417 -22.39 -5.67 4.75
CA ASN A 417 -21.46 -6.63 4.18
C ASN A 417 -20.03 -6.43 4.72
N TYR A 418 -19.19 -7.43 4.49
CA TYR A 418 -17.75 -7.40 4.73
C TYR A 418 -17.39 -7.14 6.20
N MET A 419 -16.14 -6.80 6.43
CA MET A 419 -15.57 -6.49 7.73
C MET A 419 -14.63 -5.29 7.58
N LEU A 420 -14.38 -4.59 8.68
CA LEU A 420 -13.37 -3.53 8.84
C LEU A 420 -13.54 -2.32 7.91
N LEU A 421 -13.60 -1.12 8.51
CA LEU A 421 -13.73 0.16 7.78
C LEU A 421 -14.93 0.20 6.82
N GLN A 422 -16.06 -0.40 7.22
CA GLN A 422 -17.30 -0.32 6.45
C GLN A 422 -18.03 1.00 6.78
N PRO A 423 -18.50 1.76 5.78
CA PRO A 423 -19.08 3.09 5.98
C PRO A 423 -20.38 3.11 6.78
N ASP A 424 -21.08 1.99 6.76
CA ASP A 424 -22.34 1.68 7.43
C ASP A 424 -22.14 0.86 8.72
N SER A 425 -20.90 0.69 9.17
CA SER A 425 -20.62 -0.06 10.40
C SER A 425 -21.17 0.65 11.63
N GLU A 426 -21.80 -0.12 12.52
CA GLU A 426 -22.36 0.34 13.79
C GLU A 426 -22.00 -0.62 14.93
N LEU A 427 -21.94 -0.12 16.16
CA LEU A 427 -21.76 -0.90 17.37
C LEU A 427 -23.10 -1.39 17.95
N TYR A 428 -23.13 -2.68 18.26
CA TYR A 428 -24.24 -3.35 18.94
C TYR A 428 -23.72 -4.04 20.21
N ILE A 429 -24.59 -4.14 21.21
CA ILE A 429 -24.35 -4.88 22.45
C ILE A 429 -25.37 -6.01 22.62
N ILE A 430 -24.93 -7.14 23.17
CA ILE A 430 -25.75 -8.33 23.38
C ILE A 430 -25.32 -9.05 24.67
N PRO A 431 -26.23 -9.75 25.39
CA PRO A 431 -25.81 -10.63 26.48
C PRO A 431 -24.77 -11.65 26.01
N ALA A 432 -23.81 -11.98 26.88
CA ALA A 432 -22.70 -12.89 26.56
C ALA A 432 -23.14 -14.34 26.28
N GLU A 433 -24.32 -14.74 26.75
CA GLU A 433 -25.00 -15.98 26.41
C GLU A 433 -25.75 -15.93 25.06
N GLY A 434 -25.88 -14.76 24.45
CA GLY A 434 -26.71 -14.52 23.26
C GLY A 434 -28.12 -14.03 23.62
N GLY A 435 -28.86 -13.52 22.62
CA GLY A 435 -30.21 -12.99 22.84
C GLY A 435 -30.54 -11.81 21.94
N GLN A 436 -31.16 -10.77 22.50
CA GLN A 436 -31.50 -9.57 21.73
C GLN A 436 -30.31 -8.60 21.66
N ALA A 437 -29.79 -8.39 20.46
CA ALA A 437 -28.80 -7.36 20.20
C ALA A 437 -29.45 -5.96 20.17
N ARG A 438 -28.84 -4.97 20.82
CA ARG A 438 -29.26 -3.57 20.83
C ARG A 438 -28.21 -2.69 20.19
N ARG A 439 -28.67 -1.72 19.40
CA ARG A 439 -27.80 -0.70 18.80
C ARG A 439 -27.37 0.30 19.88
N LEU A 440 -26.08 0.61 19.98
CA LEU A 440 -25.61 1.62 20.92
C LEU A 440 -26.08 3.02 20.51
N ARG A 441 -26.47 3.85 21.48
CA ARG A 441 -26.80 5.28 21.32
C ARG A 441 -25.58 6.12 20.93
N ALA A 442 -24.38 5.65 21.23
CA ALA A 442 -23.12 6.31 20.90
C ALA A 442 -22.75 6.28 19.41
N ASN A 443 -23.46 5.50 18.60
CA ASN A 443 -23.14 5.37 17.18
C ASN A 443 -23.20 6.73 16.47
N THR A 444 -22.10 7.11 15.83
CA THR A 444 -22.00 8.34 15.03
C THR A 444 -22.24 8.03 13.55
N PRO A 445 -22.56 9.03 12.69
CA PRO A 445 -22.44 8.85 11.25
C PRO A 445 -21.00 8.47 10.88
N ARG A 446 -20.81 7.53 9.95
CA ARG A 446 -19.49 7.08 9.46
C ARG A 446 -18.55 6.59 10.58
N MET A 447 -18.67 5.33 10.98
CA MET A 447 -17.80 4.73 11.99
C MET A 447 -16.74 3.81 11.39
N ASN A 448 -15.60 3.76 12.08
CA ASN A 448 -14.46 2.91 11.74
C ASN A 448 -14.23 2.00 12.94
N SER A 449 -15.14 1.03 13.15
CA SER A 449 -15.38 0.49 14.48
C SER A 449 -14.30 -0.51 14.95
N TRP A 450 -13.32 0.02 15.68
CA TRP A 450 -12.52 -0.65 16.71
C TRP A 450 -12.99 -0.15 18.06
N HIS A 451 -13.05 -1.02 19.06
CA HIS A 451 -13.52 -0.69 20.40
C HIS A 451 -12.87 -1.54 21.50
N SER A 452 -12.86 -0.99 22.71
CA SER A 452 -12.26 -1.62 23.88
C SER A 452 -12.99 -1.17 25.16
N PHE A 453 -13.15 -2.08 26.11
CA PHE A 453 -13.76 -1.78 27.41
C PHE A 453 -12.70 -1.29 28.40
N SER A 454 -13.05 -0.26 29.17
CA SER A 454 -12.31 0.12 30.37
C SER A 454 -12.29 -1.04 31.37
N PRO A 455 -11.26 -1.17 32.23
CA PRO A 455 -11.13 -2.31 33.14
C PRO A 455 -12.31 -2.52 34.10
N ASN A 456 -13.04 -1.45 34.44
CA ASN A 456 -14.23 -1.54 35.29
C ASN A 456 -15.53 -1.84 34.51
N GLY A 457 -15.46 -1.94 33.18
CA GLY A 457 -16.58 -2.25 32.29
C GLY A 457 -17.59 -1.12 32.08
N LYS A 458 -17.43 0.04 32.73
CA LYS A 458 -18.38 1.16 32.69
C LYS A 458 -18.23 2.05 31.47
N TRP A 459 -17.08 2.00 30.82
CA TRP A 459 -16.80 2.82 29.65
C TRP A 459 -16.30 1.98 28.50
N LEU A 460 -16.74 2.31 27.29
CA LEU A 460 -16.26 1.76 26.04
C LEU A 460 -15.59 2.87 25.23
N VAL A 461 -14.34 2.67 24.83
CA VAL A 461 -13.67 3.52 23.84
C VAL A 461 -13.93 2.96 22.46
N PHE A 462 -14.12 3.82 21.47
CA PHE A 462 -14.26 3.42 20.08
C PHE A 462 -13.75 4.49 19.11
N SER A 463 -13.53 4.08 17.86
CA SER A 463 -13.09 4.98 16.79
C SER A 463 -14.21 5.34 15.81
N GLY A 464 -14.29 6.62 15.44
CA GLY A 464 -15.33 7.16 14.54
C GLY A 464 -14.83 8.33 13.69
N LYS A 465 -15.59 8.70 12.65
CA LYS A 465 -15.24 9.82 11.77
C LYS A 465 -16.44 10.63 11.27
N PRO A 466 -17.26 11.16 12.19
CA PRO A 466 -18.46 11.90 11.84
C PRO A 466 -18.18 13.18 11.05
N ASP A 467 -17.09 13.89 11.34
CA ASP A 467 -16.83 15.25 10.85
C ASP A 467 -15.51 15.41 10.06
N SER A 468 -14.74 14.34 9.82
CA SER A 468 -13.45 14.40 9.11
C SER A 468 -13.11 13.07 8.42
N ALA A 469 -12.18 13.07 7.47
CA ALA A 469 -11.59 11.83 6.96
C ALA A 469 -10.65 11.17 7.99
N TYR A 470 -10.09 11.97 8.91
CA TYR A 470 -9.23 11.50 9.99
C TYR A 470 -10.07 10.94 11.14
N THR A 471 -9.82 9.67 11.47
CA THR A 471 -10.50 8.97 12.56
C THR A 471 -10.17 9.61 13.91
N ARG A 472 -11.19 9.76 14.76
CA ARG A 472 -11.09 10.25 16.13
C ARG A 472 -11.53 9.19 17.13
N LEU A 473 -11.19 9.40 18.39
CA LEU A 473 -11.56 8.52 19.51
C LEU A 473 -12.72 9.09 20.30
N TYR A 474 -13.62 8.21 20.72
CA TYR A 474 -14.83 8.54 21.46
C TYR A 474 -15.00 7.58 22.63
N LEU A 475 -15.71 8.04 23.66
CA LEU A 475 -16.17 7.23 24.78
C LEU A 475 -17.69 7.14 24.79
N THR A 476 -18.20 6.07 25.35
CA THR A 476 -19.58 5.97 25.81
C THR A 476 -19.60 5.23 27.15
N HIS A 477 -20.48 5.67 28.05
CA HIS A 477 -20.74 4.94 29.29
C HIS A 477 -21.71 3.80 29.00
N ILE A 478 -21.50 2.66 29.65
CA ILE A 478 -22.35 1.47 29.59
C ILE A 478 -22.84 1.18 31.01
N ASP A 479 -24.15 1.21 31.21
CA ASP A 479 -24.74 0.91 32.51
C ASP A 479 -24.84 -0.62 32.77
N GLU A 480 -25.37 -0.99 33.94
CA GLU A 480 -25.56 -2.42 34.31
C GLU A 480 -26.47 -3.19 33.35
N ASN A 481 -27.38 -2.49 32.69
CA ASN A 481 -28.31 -3.05 31.72
C ASN A 481 -27.73 -3.03 30.31
N GLY A 482 -26.48 -2.63 30.11
CA GLY A 482 -25.85 -2.51 28.79
C GLY A 482 -26.38 -1.34 27.96
N GLU A 483 -27.10 -0.39 28.56
CA GLU A 483 -27.53 0.83 27.88
C GLU A 483 -26.36 1.80 27.76
N SER A 484 -26.16 2.34 26.57
CA SER A 484 -25.06 3.27 26.28
C SER A 484 -25.51 4.72 26.31
N THR A 485 -24.63 5.63 26.69
CA THR A 485 -24.87 7.09 26.53
C THR A 485 -24.44 7.60 25.16
N PRO A 486 -24.83 8.82 24.75
CA PRO A 486 -24.26 9.48 23.59
C PRO A 486 -22.72 9.57 23.64
N ALA A 487 -22.11 9.71 22.47
CA ALA A 487 -20.65 9.70 22.33
C ALA A 487 -20.00 10.96 22.95
N VAL A 488 -18.96 10.74 23.74
CA VAL A 488 -18.07 11.78 24.27
C VAL A 488 -16.79 11.79 23.44
N VAL A 489 -16.46 12.89 22.79
CA VAL A 489 -15.25 12.96 21.95
C VAL A 489 -14.00 13.18 22.81
N LEU A 490 -12.92 12.46 22.50
CA LEU A 490 -11.60 12.64 23.11
C LEU A 490 -10.74 13.57 22.23
N ASP A 491 -11.18 14.82 22.09
CA ASP A 491 -10.63 15.78 21.12
C ASP A 491 -9.16 16.13 21.36
N HIS A 492 -8.69 16.08 22.61
CA HIS A 492 -7.30 16.34 23.00
C HIS A 492 -6.34 15.16 22.77
N LEU A 493 -6.85 13.96 22.50
CA LEU A 493 -6.03 12.78 22.20
C LEU A 493 -5.67 12.68 20.71
N THR A 494 -6.40 13.36 19.84
CA THR A 494 -6.32 13.16 18.39
C THR A 494 -5.75 14.39 17.69
N SER A 495 -4.85 14.19 16.73
CA SER A 495 -4.30 15.27 15.90
C SER A 495 -5.16 15.53 14.66
N PRO A 496 -5.32 16.79 14.19
CA PRO A 496 -6.13 17.09 13.01
C PRO A 496 -5.55 16.56 11.69
N ASP A 497 -4.26 16.22 11.65
CA ASP A 497 -3.54 15.71 10.47
C ASP A 497 -3.35 14.19 10.47
N ARG A 498 -3.90 13.47 11.46
CA ARG A 498 -3.68 12.02 11.64
C ARG A 498 -4.93 11.30 12.11
N ALA A 499 -5.12 10.09 11.61
CA ALA A 499 -6.20 9.21 12.06
C ALA A 499 -5.77 8.43 13.31
N ALA A 500 -6.46 8.62 14.42
CA ALA A 500 -6.31 7.83 15.64
C ALA A 500 -7.20 6.58 15.58
N ASN A 501 -6.62 5.39 15.71
CA ASN A 501 -7.33 4.11 15.57
C ASN A 501 -6.78 3.02 16.50
N ILE A 502 -7.48 1.88 16.55
CA ILE A 502 -7.17 0.72 17.40
C ILE A 502 -6.95 1.15 18.87
N PRO A 503 -7.92 1.86 19.50
CA PRO A 503 -7.79 2.20 20.90
C PRO A 503 -7.97 0.96 21.77
N GLU A 504 -7.08 0.76 22.74
CA GLU A 504 -7.16 -0.30 23.73
C GLU A 504 -6.96 0.30 25.12
N PHE A 505 -7.89 0.04 26.03
CA PHE A 505 -7.67 0.39 27.44
C PHE A 505 -6.66 -0.58 28.04
N VAL A 506 -5.75 -0.05 28.85
CA VAL A 506 -4.73 -0.85 29.53
C VAL A 506 -4.93 -0.74 31.02
N ASN A 507 -5.05 -1.88 31.71
CA ASN A 507 -5.15 -1.94 33.17
C ASN A 507 -3.79 -1.67 33.83
N ALA A 508 -3.28 -0.45 33.65
CA ALA A 508 -1.96 -0.02 34.12
C ALA A 508 -1.96 1.48 34.44
N ALA A 509 -0.93 1.94 35.14
CA ALA A 509 -0.74 3.37 35.37
C ALA A 509 -0.40 4.09 34.05
N PRO A 510 -0.76 5.38 33.87
CA PRO A 510 -0.47 6.14 32.63
C PRO A 510 1.01 6.25 32.25
N GLY A 511 1.94 6.04 33.19
CA GLY A 511 3.39 6.00 32.96
C GLY A 511 3.98 4.59 32.83
N ALA A 512 3.14 3.54 32.84
CA ALA A 512 3.58 2.15 32.78
C ALA A 512 4.32 1.80 31.49
N ILE A 513 4.08 2.55 30.41
CA ILE A 513 4.81 2.47 29.14
C ILE A 513 5.29 3.88 28.81
N ALA A 514 6.58 4.13 28.93
CA ALA A 514 7.17 5.40 28.54
C ALA A 514 7.84 5.32 27.16
N ARG A 515 8.37 4.15 26.79
CA ARG A 515 8.99 3.92 25.48
C ARG A 515 9.02 2.44 25.10
N ILE A 516 8.73 2.15 23.84
CA ILE A 516 8.92 0.87 23.17
C ILE A 516 9.95 1.11 22.06
N ARG A 517 11.01 0.29 22.01
CA ARG A 517 12.02 0.31 20.94
C ARG A 517 11.94 -0.97 20.12
N GLU A 518 11.97 -0.85 18.81
CA GLU A 518 12.24 -1.98 17.93
C GLU A 518 13.74 -2.31 17.96
N GLN A 519 14.08 -3.58 18.14
CA GLN A 519 15.45 -4.12 18.02
C GLN A 519 15.51 -5.39 17.16
N PHE A 520 14.39 -5.79 16.55
CA PHE A 520 14.38 -6.90 15.60
C PHE A 520 14.83 -6.48 14.19
N VAL A 521 14.80 -5.19 13.85
CA VAL A 521 15.17 -4.72 12.50
C VAL A 521 16.69 -4.60 12.42
N ASN A 522 17.26 -5.35 11.51
CA ASN A 522 18.69 -5.38 11.25
C ASN A 522 18.99 -5.05 9.78
N ASP A 523 20.27 -5.00 9.45
CA ASP A 523 20.77 -4.85 8.08
C ASP A 523 20.15 -5.85 7.10
N VAL A 524 19.96 -7.11 7.51
CA VAL A 524 19.34 -8.16 6.69
C VAL A 524 17.89 -7.81 6.32
N SER A 525 17.14 -7.20 7.24
CA SER A 525 15.75 -6.79 7.02
C SER A 525 15.66 -5.71 5.93
N TYR A 526 16.55 -4.71 5.99
CA TYR A 526 16.63 -3.66 4.98
C TYR A 526 17.17 -4.16 3.63
N ALA A 527 18.13 -5.10 3.64
CA ALA A 527 18.62 -5.74 2.42
C ALA A 527 17.50 -6.51 1.70
N ARG A 528 16.64 -7.21 2.44
CA ARG A 528 15.47 -7.90 1.89
C ARG A 528 14.42 -6.94 1.33
N ALA A 529 14.15 -5.84 2.02
CA ALA A 529 13.25 -4.81 1.49
C ALA A 529 13.78 -4.23 0.16
N ALA A 530 15.09 -4.02 0.04
CA ALA A 530 15.71 -3.57 -1.21
C ALA A 530 15.45 -4.54 -2.38
N TRP A 531 15.51 -5.85 -2.12
CA TRP A 531 15.22 -6.88 -3.13
C TRP A 531 13.78 -6.84 -3.64
N GLU A 532 12.80 -6.63 -2.76
CA GLU A 532 11.39 -6.53 -3.18
C GLU A 532 11.11 -5.30 -4.05
N PHE A 533 11.79 -4.18 -3.77
CA PHE A 533 11.75 -3.02 -4.64
C PHE A 533 12.39 -3.29 -6.01
N LEU A 534 13.50 -4.04 -6.07
CA LEU A 534 14.13 -4.46 -7.32
C LEU A 534 13.19 -5.31 -8.19
N LYS A 535 12.48 -6.28 -7.61
CA LYS A 535 11.48 -7.09 -8.35
C LYS A 535 10.36 -6.25 -8.96
N SER A 536 10.03 -5.13 -8.31
CA SER A 536 9.01 -4.19 -8.77
C SER A 536 9.55 -3.11 -9.73
N ASN A 537 10.83 -3.20 -10.12
CA ASN A 537 11.57 -2.19 -10.89
C ASN A 537 11.63 -0.78 -10.25
N ASP A 538 11.40 -0.68 -8.94
CA ASP A 538 11.56 0.57 -8.18
C ASP A 538 13.00 0.70 -7.68
N TYR A 539 13.89 1.11 -8.57
CA TYR A 539 15.31 1.24 -8.27
C TYR A 539 15.61 2.30 -7.19
N GLN A 540 14.78 3.34 -7.09
CA GLN A 540 14.96 4.39 -6.07
C GLN A 540 14.58 3.88 -4.67
N GLY A 541 13.50 3.09 -4.57
CA GLY A 541 13.12 2.39 -3.35
C GLY A 541 14.20 1.41 -2.91
N ALA A 542 14.71 0.62 -3.84
CA ALA A 542 15.79 -0.34 -3.59
C ALA A 542 17.06 0.33 -3.06
N GLU A 543 17.50 1.43 -3.68
CA GLU A 543 18.67 2.20 -3.23
C GLU A 543 18.50 2.67 -1.78
N ARG A 544 17.36 3.28 -1.44
CA ARG A 544 17.11 3.79 -0.07
C ARG A 544 17.24 2.68 0.98
N GLN A 545 16.59 1.54 0.73
CA GLN A 545 16.61 0.42 1.69
C GLN A 545 18.00 -0.21 1.78
N ALA A 546 18.69 -0.42 0.66
CA ALA A 546 20.02 -0.99 0.67
C ALA A 546 21.04 -0.09 1.38
N ARG A 547 20.98 1.24 1.19
CA ARG A 547 21.81 2.18 1.97
C ARG A 547 21.52 2.12 3.45
N ARG A 548 20.24 2.00 3.84
CA ARG A 548 19.86 1.86 5.26
C ARG A 548 20.40 0.56 5.88
N ALA A 549 20.42 -0.53 5.12
CA ALA A 549 21.07 -1.77 5.55
C ALA A 549 22.58 -1.55 5.81
N LEU A 550 23.25 -0.82 4.92
CA LEU A 550 24.69 -0.56 5.03
C LEU A 550 25.05 0.45 6.12
N GLU A 551 24.14 1.34 6.49
CA GLU A 551 24.29 2.19 7.69
C GLU A 551 24.34 1.33 8.98
N LEU A 552 23.58 0.23 9.02
CA LEU A 552 23.57 -0.69 10.17
C LEU A 552 24.74 -1.68 10.13
N ASN A 553 25.05 -2.22 8.95
CA ASN A 553 26.17 -3.12 8.74
C ASN A 553 26.84 -2.83 7.38
N PRO A 554 27.96 -2.08 7.36
CA PRO A 554 28.69 -1.76 6.13
C PRO A 554 29.22 -2.99 5.38
N LYS A 555 29.27 -4.17 6.02
CA LYS A 555 29.76 -5.42 5.44
C LYS A 555 28.62 -6.39 5.05
N ASN A 556 27.38 -5.93 4.96
CA ASN A 556 26.29 -6.76 4.47
C ASN A 556 26.42 -6.95 2.94
N ALA A 557 26.85 -8.14 2.53
CA ALA A 557 27.09 -8.46 1.12
C ALA A 557 25.80 -8.39 0.26
N ASP A 558 24.65 -8.77 0.81
CA ASP A 558 23.38 -8.75 0.07
C ASP A 558 22.91 -7.31 -0.15
N ALA A 559 23.07 -6.44 0.84
CA ALA A 559 22.78 -5.01 0.70
C ALA A 559 23.71 -4.33 -0.31
N LEU A 560 25.01 -4.65 -0.30
CA LEU A 560 25.96 -4.16 -1.31
C LEU A 560 25.58 -4.64 -2.71
N HIS A 561 25.20 -5.92 -2.83
CA HIS A 561 24.73 -6.51 -4.08
C HIS A 561 23.47 -5.80 -4.59
N HIS A 562 22.43 -5.69 -3.77
CA HIS A 562 21.17 -5.04 -4.16
C HIS A 562 21.34 -3.54 -4.45
N LEU A 563 22.19 -2.85 -3.70
CA LEU A 563 22.54 -1.46 -4.01
C LEU A 563 23.20 -1.36 -5.38
N GLY A 564 24.12 -2.28 -5.69
CA GLY A 564 24.74 -2.38 -7.01
C GLY A 564 23.74 -2.52 -8.15
N LEU A 565 22.77 -3.44 -8.01
CA LEU A 565 21.70 -3.64 -8.98
C LEU A 565 20.80 -2.41 -9.14
N ALA A 566 20.42 -1.79 -8.02
CA ALA A 566 19.59 -0.58 -8.04
C ALA A 566 20.28 0.56 -8.80
N LEU A 567 21.57 0.77 -8.53
CA LEU A 567 22.38 1.79 -9.20
C LEU A 567 22.58 1.49 -10.69
N PHE A 568 22.71 0.21 -11.07
CA PHE A 568 22.77 -0.21 -12.46
C PHE A 568 21.47 0.14 -13.21
N GLY A 569 20.31 -0.16 -12.61
CA GLY A 569 19.00 0.24 -13.15
C GLY A 569 18.84 1.76 -13.28
N LEU A 570 19.46 2.53 -12.38
CA LEU A 570 19.55 3.99 -12.43
C LEU A 570 20.65 4.52 -13.37
N ARG A 571 21.33 3.63 -14.12
CA ARG A 571 22.43 3.94 -15.05
C ARG A 571 23.67 4.57 -14.41
N GLN A 572 23.85 4.38 -13.10
CA GLN A 572 25.03 4.83 -12.34
C GLN A 572 26.09 3.71 -12.31
N TYR A 573 26.63 3.38 -13.49
CA TYR A 573 27.43 2.17 -13.68
C TYR A 573 28.72 2.12 -12.84
N ASP A 574 29.44 3.23 -12.68
CA ASP A 574 30.68 3.25 -11.89
C ASP A 574 30.43 2.91 -10.41
N GLU A 575 29.39 3.49 -9.81
CA GLU A 575 29.04 3.20 -8.41
C GLU A 575 28.46 1.79 -8.28
N ALA A 576 27.65 1.33 -9.25
CA ALA A 576 27.17 -0.03 -9.29
C ALA A 576 28.32 -1.04 -9.24
N VAL A 577 29.33 -0.87 -10.11
CA VAL A 577 30.53 -1.71 -10.15
C VAL A 577 31.29 -1.66 -8.82
N ARG A 578 31.43 -0.48 -8.19
CA ARG A 578 32.07 -0.38 -6.88
C ARG A 578 31.34 -1.21 -5.82
N ARG A 579 30.02 -1.08 -5.69
CA ARG A 579 29.24 -1.81 -4.68
C ARG A 579 29.21 -3.32 -4.94
N LEU A 580 29.08 -3.73 -6.20
CA LEU A 580 29.16 -5.14 -6.60
C LEU A 580 30.55 -5.73 -6.34
N SER A 581 31.62 -4.95 -6.51
CA SER A 581 32.98 -5.36 -6.18
C SER A 581 33.17 -5.57 -4.68
N GLU A 582 32.63 -4.67 -3.85
CA GLU A 582 32.64 -4.84 -2.39
C GLU A 582 31.84 -6.09 -1.97
N ALA A 583 30.66 -6.33 -2.58
CA ALA A 583 29.88 -7.54 -2.32
C ALA A 583 30.65 -8.81 -2.68
N ALA A 584 31.32 -8.83 -3.85
CA ALA A 584 32.13 -9.95 -4.32
C ALA A 584 33.38 -10.21 -3.44
N GLN A 585 33.94 -9.17 -2.82
CA GLN A 585 35.04 -9.34 -1.86
C GLN A 585 34.58 -10.05 -0.58
N ILE A 586 33.35 -9.77 -0.13
CA ILE A 586 32.79 -10.38 1.09
C ILE A 586 32.30 -11.81 0.82
N LYS A 587 31.66 -12.05 -0.34
CA LYS A 587 31.20 -13.37 -0.78
C LYS A 587 31.92 -13.77 -2.08
N PRO A 588 33.20 -14.18 -2.02
CA PRO A 588 33.99 -14.47 -3.22
C PRO A 588 33.53 -15.72 -3.99
N GLN A 589 32.76 -16.62 -3.38
CA GLN A 589 32.27 -17.84 -4.01
C GLN A 589 30.78 -17.76 -4.41
N ASP A 590 30.21 -16.56 -4.46
CA ASP A 590 28.85 -16.35 -4.92
C ASP A 590 28.86 -16.07 -6.43
N ALA A 591 28.32 -17.02 -7.21
CA ALA A 591 28.30 -16.92 -8.67
C ALA A 591 27.42 -15.75 -9.13
N GLU A 592 26.27 -15.53 -8.49
CA GLU A 592 25.31 -14.51 -8.89
C GLU A 592 25.91 -13.11 -8.75
N ILE A 593 26.54 -12.81 -7.61
CA ILE A 593 27.22 -11.52 -7.40
C ILE A 593 28.30 -11.29 -8.47
N ARG A 594 29.03 -12.33 -8.89
CA ARG A 594 30.03 -12.22 -9.94
C ARG A 594 29.44 -12.02 -11.33
N ILE A 595 28.31 -12.67 -11.64
CA ILE A 595 27.56 -12.43 -12.89
C ILE A 595 27.16 -10.97 -12.95
N GLN A 596 26.50 -10.47 -11.89
CA GLN A 596 26.01 -9.10 -11.83
C GLN A 596 27.14 -8.07 -11.85
N LEU A 597 28.27 -8.33 -11.18
CA LEU A 597 29.47 -7.49 -11.30
C LEU A 597 29.99 -7.44 -12.74
N GLY A 598 30.05 -8.59 -13.42
CA GLY A 598 30.46 -8.66 -14.82
C GLY A 598 29.51 -7.90 -15.76
N VAL A 599 28.20 -8.03 -15.55
CA VAL A 599 27.18 -7.26 -16.28
C VAL A 599 27.33 -5.76 -16.03
N GLY A 600 27.53 -5.36 -14.77
CA GLY A 600 27.84 -3.98 -14.40
C GLY A 600 29.06 -3.42 -15.14
N GLN A 601 30.13 -4.21 -15.22
CA GLN A 601 31.36 -3.87 -15.93
C GLN A 601 31.16 -3.80 -17.45
N LEU A 602 30.32 -4.65 -18.05
CA LEU A 602 29.93 -4.53 -19.46
C LEU A 602 29.15 -3.24 -19.74
N GLY A 603 28.28 -2.82 -18.81
CA GLY A 603 27.56 -1.55 -18.87
C GLY A 603 28.48 -0.34 -18.77
N ALA A 604 29.51 -0.42 -17.90
CA ALA A 604 30.54 0.60 -17.74
C ALA A 604 31.59 0.61 -18.88
N GLY A 605 31.62 -0.42 -19.73
CA GLY A 605 32.61 -0.56 -20.82
C GLY A 605 33.94 -1.20 -20.40
N ASN A 606 34.06 -1.71 -19.17
CA ASN A 606 35.25 -2.36 -18.62
C ASN A 606 35.30 -3.85 -19.03
N LEU A 607 35.53 -4.10 -20.32
CA LEU A 607 35.41 -5.43 -20.93
C LEU A 607 36.37 -6.47 -20.32
N THR A 608 37.61 -6.10 -20.00
CA THR A 608 38.61 -7.02 -19.45
C THR A 608 38.19 -7.55 -18.07
N ASP A 609 37.74 -6.67 -17.18
CA ASP A 609 37.31 -7.05 -15.84
C ASP A 609 36.00 -7.85 -15.89
N ALA A 610 35.10 -7.50 -16.82
CA ALA A 610 33.86 -8.25 -17.03
C ALA A 610 34.16 -9.72 -17.38
N VAL A 611 35.08 -9.97 -18.32
CA VAL A 611 35.50 -11.33 -18.68
C VAL A 611 36.10 -12.06 -17.48
N LEU A 612 36.92 -11.39 -16.66
CA LEU A 612 37.52 -12.00 -15.47
C LEU A 612 36.44 -12.48 -14.48
N ASN A 613 35.47 -11.62 -14.16
CA ASN A 613 34.40 -11.95 -13.21
C ASN A 613 33.44 -13.01 -13.76
N LEU A 614 33.07 -12.91 -15.03
CA LEU A 614 32.17 -13.87 -15.69
C LEU A 614 32.81 -15.25 -15.87
N ARG A 615 34.11 -15.33 -16.19
CA ARG A 615 34.85 -16.61 -16.17
C ARG A 615 34.80 -17.24 -14.80
N LYS A 616 35.00 -16.45 -13.75
CA LYS A 616 34.94 -17.02 -12.40
C LYS A 616 33.52 -17.38 -11.96
N ALA A 617 32.49 -16.67 -12.43
CA ALA A 617 31.11 -17.11 -12.24
C ALA A 617 30.86 -18.50 -12.86
N VAL A 618 31.33 -18.72 -14.09
CA VAL A 618 31.28 -20.04 -14.76
C VAL A 618 32.11 -21.10 -14.01
N GLU A 619 33.26 -20.75 -13.44
CA GLU A 619 34.04 -21.68 -12.61
C GLU A 619 33.31 -22.10 -11.33
N ILE A 620 32.54 -21.19 -10.72
CA ILE A 620 31.79 -21.46 -9.48
C ILE A 620 30.50 -22.23 -9.78
N ALA A 621 29.78 -21.84 -10.83
CA ALA A 621 28.50 -22.42 -11.25
C ALA A 621 28.56 -22.79 -12.74
N PRO A 622 29.17 -23.93 -13.10
CA PRO A 622 29.36 -24.34 -14.50
C PRO A 622 28.07 -24.71 -15.22
N ASP A 623 26.96 -24.86 -14.50
CA ASP A 623 25.62 -25.10 -15.03
C ASP A 623 24.77 -23.82 -15.12
N SER A 624 25.34 -22.64 -14.81
CA SER A 624 24.66 -21.36 -14.96
C SER A 624 24.62 -20.90 -16.42
N GLY A 625 23.49 -21.15 -17.09
CA GLY A 625 23.27 -20.68 -18.46
C GLY A 625 23.36 -19.15 -18.61
N GLU A 626 23.04 -18.39 -17.55
CA GLU A 626 23.17 -16.92 -17.55
C GLU A 626 24.64 -16.48 -17.52
N ALA A 627 25.49 -17.13 -16.71
CA ALA A 627 26.92 -16.85 -16.68
C ALA A 627 27.57 -17.10 -18.05
N HIS A 628 27.23 -18.22 -18.68
CA HIS A 628 27.68 -18.56 -20.04
C HIS A 628 27.20 -17.54 -21.08
N PHE A 629 25.93 -17.11 -21.02
CA PHE A 629 25.39 -16.08 -21.91
C PHE A 629 26.16 -14.76 -21.80
N ASN A 630 26.32 -14.25 -20.58
CA ASN A 630 26.98 -12.97 -20.33
C ASN A 630 28.48 -13.04 -20.66
N LEU A 631 29.15 -14.18 -20.41
CA LEU A 631 30.53 -14.39 -20.85
C LEU A 631 30.64 -14.38 -22.38
N GLY A 632 29.68 -14.97 -23.09
CA GLY A 632 29.59 -14.91 -24.55
C GLY A 632 29.49 -13.47 -25.07
N VAL A 633 28.63 -12.65 -24.45
CA VAL A 633 28.52 -11.21 -24.75
C VAL A 633 29.85 -10.49 -24.53
N ALA A 634 30.50 -10.74 -23.39
CA ALA A 634 31.79 -10.12 -23.06
C ALA A 634 32.89 -10.47 -24.07
N MET A 635 33.01 -11.76 -24.42
CA MET A 635 34.00 -12.25 -25.38
C MET A 635 33.74 -11.72 -26.80
N PHE A 636 32.48 -11.61 -27.21
CA PHE A 636 32.11 -11.02 -28.49
C PHE A 636 32.50 -9.54 -28.56
N ARG A 637 32.21 -8.75 -27.52
CA ARG A 637 32.60 -7.33 -27.45
C ARG A 637 34.11 -7.13 -27.40
N MET A 638 34.87 -8.10 -26.88
CA MET A 638 36.33 -8.15 -26.97
C MET A 638 36.87 -8.59 -28.34
N GLY A 639 36.00 -8.95 -29.29
CA GLY A 639 36.39 -9.43 -30.62
C GLY A 639 36.74 -10.92 -30.70
N ASN A 640 36.64 -11.67 -29.60
CA ASN A 640 36.89 -13.11 -29.59
C ASN A 640 35.62 -13.90 -29.93
N ARG A 641 35.33 -13.98 -31.23
CA ARG A 641 34.12 -14.65 -31.76
C ARG A 641 34.08 -16.14 -31.48
N SER A 642 35.22 -16.84 -31.58
CA SER A 642 35.27 -18.29 -31.37
C SER A 642 34.88 -18.68 -29.95
N GLU A 643 35.36 -17.93 -28.95
CA GLU A 643 34.95 -18.20 -27.56
C GLU A 643 33.50 -17.75 -27.32
N ALA A 644 33.04 -16.65 -27.91
CA ALA A 644 31.64 -16.23 -27.80
C ALA A 644 30.67 -17.31 -28.30
N ILE A 645 30.95 -17.93 -29.45
CA ILE A 645 30.19 -19.07 -29.98
C ILE A 645 30.16 -20.20 -28.96
N LYS A 646 31.32 -20.60 -28.43
CA LYS A 646 31.41 -21.71 -27.45
C LYS A 646 30.57 -21.43 -26.20
N GLN A 647 30.64 -20.22 -25.67
CA GLN A 647 29.92 -19.84 -24.46
C GLN A 647 28.41 -19.74 -24.71
N TRP A 648 27.96 -19.19 -25.84
CA TRP A 648 26.54 -19.18 -26.18
C TRP A 648 26.00 -20.56 -26.53
N GLN A 649 26.79 -21.45 -27.13
CA GLN A 649 26.42 -22.86 -27.33
C GLN A 649 26.13 -23.55 -25.99
N GLU A 650 26.96 -23.29 -24.98
CA GLU A 650 26.73 -23.83 -23.64
C GLU A 650 25.52 -23.17 -22.96
N SER A 651 25.33 -21.86 -23.13
CA SER A 651 24.13 -21.16 -22.66
C SER A 651 22.84 -21.77 -23.22
N VAL A 652 22.77 -22.03 -24.54
CA VAL A 652 21.56 -22.62 -25.15
C VAL A 652 21.40 -24.12 -24.83
N ARG A 653 22.50 -24.82 -24.52
CA ARG A 653 22.43 -26.20 -24.01
C ARG A 653 21.79 -26.24 -22.63
N LEU A 654 22.12 -25.28 -21.77
CA LEU A 654 21.60 -25.16 -20.40
C LEU A 654 20.22 -24.51 -20.34
N ARG A 655 19.93 -23.56 -21.24
CA ARG A 655 18.65 -22.85 -21.37
C ARG A 655 18.17 -22.91 -22.83
N PRO A 656 17.52 -24.02 -23.24
CA PRO A 656 17.07 -24.22 -24.62
C PRO A 656 16.00 -23.23 -25.11
N ASP A 657 15.34 -22.54 -24.19
CA ASP A 657 14.28 -21.56 -24.49
C ASP A 657 14.80 -20.10 -24.37
N ASP A 658 16.11 -19.87 -24.27
CA ASP A 658 16.66 -18.50 -24.28
C ASP A 658 16.76 -17.97 -25.71
N HIS A 659 15.78 -17.14 -26.09
CA HIS A 659 15.72 -16.54 -27.43
C HIS A 659 16.88 -15.58 -27.73
N GLU A 660 17.43 -14.88 -26.72
CA GLU A 660 18.54 -13.94 -26.92
C GLU A 660 19.84 -14.69 -27.17
N ALA A 661 20.07 -15.76 -26.41
CA ALA A 661 21.21 -16.64 -26.61
C ALA A 661 21.18 -17.28 -28.01
N HIS A 662 20.01 -17.77 -28.45
CA HIS A 662 19.83 -18.29 -29.80
C HIS A 662 20.07 -17.23 -30.89
N PHE A 663 19.54 -16.03 -30.72
CA PHE A 663 19.73 -14.94 -31.67
C PHE A 663 21.19 -14.49 -31.77
N ASN A 664 21.88 -14.29 -30.64
CA ASN A 664 23.28 -13.90 -30.61
C ASN A 664 24.19 -14.98 -31.21
N LEU A 665 23.91 -16.25 -30.92
CA LEU A 665 24.62 -17.37 -31.52
C LEU A 665 24.42 -17.41 -33.05
N ALA A 666 23.17 -17.23 -33.51
CA ALA A 666 22.85 -17.20 -34.94
C ALA A 666 23.57 -16.06 -35.68
N LEU A 667 23.56 -14.85 -35.10
CA LEU A 667 24.27 -13.68 -35.64
C LEU A 667 25.76 -13.96 -35.85
N VAL A 668 26.43 -14.56 -34.87
CA VAL A 668 27.86 -14.80 -34.97
C VAL A 668 28.19 -15.99 -35.89
N LEU A 669 27.35 -17.02 -35.94
CA LEU A 669 27.46 -18.10 -36.91
C LEU A 669 27.28 -17.60 -38.35
N GLU A 670 26.36 -16.66 -38.57
CA GLU A 670 26.16 -16.01 -39.86
C GLU A 670 27.40 -15.22 -40.28
N GLN A 671 28.00 -14.45 -39.37
CA GLN A 671 29.27 -13.75 -39.60
C GLN A 671 30.44 -14.71 -39.90
N ASP A 672 30.39 -15.94 -39.37
CA ASP A 672 31.35 -17.02 -39.64
C ASP A 672 30.99 -17.83 -40.90
N LYS A 673 30.02 -17.35 -41.69
CA LYS A 673 29.51 -17.99 -42.93
C LYS A 673 28.88 -19.37 -42.74
N ARG A 674 28.50 -19.73 -41.51
CA ARG A 674 27.81 -20.97 -41.15
C ARG A 674 26.29 -20.78 -41.20
N ILE A 675 25.80 -20.38 -42.37
CA ILE A 675 24.43 -19.89 -42.59
C ILE A 675 23.36 -20.92 -42.20
N ASP A 676 23.60 -22.21 -42.47
CA ASP A 676 22.61 -23.26 -42.15
C ASP A 676 22.34 -23.38 -40.66
N GLN A 677 23.40 -23.32 -39.84
CA GLN A 677 23.28 -23.36 -38.38
C GLN A 677 22.72 -22.05 -37.82
N ALA A 678 23.03 -20.91 -38.46
CA ALA A 678 22.42 -19.64 -38.11
C ALA A 678 20.89 -19.67 -38.31
N ILE A 679 20.40 -20.23 -39.43
CA ILE A 679 18.96 -20.38 -39.70
C ILE A 679 18.28 -21.26 -38.64
N GLU A 680 18.90 -22.35 -38.22
CA GLU A 680 18.37 -23.22 -37.16
C GLU A 680 18.17 -22.44 -35.84
N HIS A 681 19.19 -21.70 -35.41
CA HIS A 681 19.11 -20.91 -34.19
C HIS A 681 18.18 -19.70 -34.30
N TYR A 682 18.12 -19.03 -35.46
CA TYR A 682 17.12 -17.99 -35.71
C TYR A 682 15.69 -18.54 -35.63
N ARG A 683 15.43 -19.75 -36.17
CA ARG A 683 14.12 -20.42 -36.03
C ARG A 683 13.79 -20.70 -34.56
N LEU A 684 14.76 -21.13 -33.74
CA LEU A 684 14.54 -21.35 -32.31
C LEU A 684 14.26 -20.05 -31.56
N ALA A 685 14.97 -18.97 -31.88
CA ALA A 685 14.71 -17.64 -31.31
C ALA A 685 13.29 -17.16 -31.64
N VAL A 686 12.86 -17.29 -32.90
CA VAL A 686 11.50 -16.92 -33.36
C VAL A 686 10.43 -17.84 -32.77
N LYS A 687 10.70 -19.14 -32.64
CA LYS A 687 9.76 -20.09 -32.02
C LYS A 687 9.46 -19.70 -30.57
N THR A 688 10.50 -19.30 -29.84
CA THR A 688 10.39 -18.98 -28.41
C THR A 688 9.86 -17.57 -28.18
N LYS A 689 10.25 -16.61 -29.03
CA LYS A 689 9.74 -15.24 -29.01
C LYS A 689 9.29 -14.80 -30.42
N PRO A 690 8.02 -15.08 -30.79
CA PRO A 690 7.51 -14.78 -32.13
C PRO A 690 7.46 -13.29 -32.48
N ASP A 691 7.41 -12.41 -31.48
CA ASP A 691 7.39 -10.96 -31.64
C ASP A 691 8.79 -10.31 -31.66
N TYR A 692 9.87 -11.12 -31.69
CA TYR A 692 11.23 -10.59 -31.73
C TYR A 692 11.62 -10.10 -33.13
N VAL A 693 11.40 -8.80 -33.38
CA VAL A 693 11.61 -8.12 -34.68
C VAL A 693 12.93 -8.48 -35.34
N MET A 694 14.04 -8.39 -34.61
CA MET A 694 15.39 -8.62 -35.16
C MET A 694 15.60 -10.08 -35.58
N ALA A 695 15.10 -11.05 -34.80
CA ALA A 695 15.19 -12.46 -35.15
C ALA A 695 14.32 -12.80 -36.37
N GLN A 696 13.10 -12.24 -36.46
CA GLN A 696 12.23 -12.38 -37.63
C GLN A 696 12.88 -11.81 -38.89
N GLY A 697 13.42 -10.59 -38.81
CA GLY A 697 14.08 -9.94 -39.94
C GLY A 697 15.31 -10.71 -40.45
N ASN A 698 16.18 -11.14 -39.54
CA ASN A 698 17.41 -11.86 -39.90
C ASN A 698 17.12 -13.29 -40.39
N LEU A 699 16.14 -13.99 -39.80
CA LEU A 699 15.70 -15.29 -40.31
C LEU A 699 15.20 -15.17 -41.75
N GLY A 700 14.35 -14.18 -42.00
CA GLY A 700 13.81 -13.91 -43.32
C GLY A 700 14.90 -13.61 -44.36
N LEU A 701 15.87 -12.76 -44.00
CA LEU A 701 17.01 -12.44 -44.86
C LEU A 701 17.89 -13.67 -45.14
N ALA A 702 18.21 -14.46 -44.11
CA ALA A 702 19.04 -15.66 -44.26
C ALA A 702 18.38 -16.72 -45.16
N LEU A 703 17.07 -16.93 -45.01
CA LEU A 703 16.28 -17.82 -45.87
C LEU A 703 16.24 -17.32 -47.32
N CYS A 704 16.05 -16.02 -47.54
CA CYS A 704 16.05 -15.43 -48.88
C CYS A 704 17.42 -15.55 -49.58
N THR A 705 18.50 -15.42 -48.82
CA THR A 705 19.87 -15.61 -49.32
C THR A 705 20.13 -17.07 -49.71
N LYS A 706 19.57 -18.04 -48.96
CA LYS A 706 19.66 -19.47 -49.24
C LYS A 706 18.73 -19.93 -50.39
N GLY A 707 17.85 -19.07 -50.87
CA GLY A 707 16.93 -19.35 -51.97
C GLY A 707 15.51 -19.77 -51.55
N SER A 708 15.22 -19.89 -50.25
CA SER A 708 13.89 -20.18 -49.70
C SER A 708 13.01 -18.92 -49.65
N LEU A 709 12.81 -18.28 -50.82
CA LEU A 709 12.14 -16.97 -50.92
C LEU A 709 10.71 -16.94 -50.34
N PRO A 710 9.83 -17.95 -50.54
CA PRO A 710 8.49 -17.91 -49.96
C PRO A 710 8.47 -17.93 -48.43
N GLU A 711 9.36 -18.71 -47.80
CA GLU A 711 9.48 -18.77 -46.34
C GLU A 711 10.10 -17.49 -45.79
N GLY A 712 11.17 -17.00 -46.42
CA GLY A 712 11.80 -15.74 -46.03
C GLY A 712 10.86 -14.54 -46.12
N LEU A 713 9.97 -14.52 -47.13
CA LEU A 713 8.93 -13.51 -47.27
C LEU A 713 8.00 -13.44 -46.05
N VAL A 714 7.59 -14.59 -45.50
CA VAL A 714 6.69 -14.65 -44.33
C VAL A 714 7.34 -13.98 -43.13
N HIS A 715 8.61 -14.30 -42.86
CA HIS A 715 9.35 -13.75 -41.72
C HIS A 715 9.65 -12.26 -41.88
N LEU A 716 10.05 -11.82 -43.09
CA LEU A 716 10.24 -10.39 -43.38
C LEU A 716 8.94 -9.58 -43.27
N ALA A 717 7.82 -10.12 -43.76
CA ALA A 717 6.52 -9.47 -43.63
C ALA A 717 6.11 -9.35 -42.15
N LYS A 718 6.34 -10.39 -41.34
CA LYS A 718 6.05 -10.35 -39.91
C LYS A 718 6.92 -9.34 -39.17
N ALA A 719 8.21 -9.25 -39.51
CA ALA A 719 9.12 -8.26 -38.93
C ALA A 719 8.68 -6.82 -39.23
N VAL A 720 8.22 -6.54 -40.47
CA VAL A 720 7.68 -5.22 -40.85
C VAL A 720 6.33 -4.93 -40.19
N GLU A 721 5.50 -5.94 -39.95
CA GLU A 721 4.26 -5.78 -39.19
C GLU A 721 4.55 -5.36 -37.73
N LEU A 722 5.57 -5.96 -37.12
CA LEU A 722 5.97 -5.70 -35.73
C LEU A 722 6.71 -4.36 -35.56
N ASP A 723 7.54 -3.96 -36.52
CA ASP A 723 8.15 -2.63 -36.58
C ASP A 723 8.00 -2.00 -37.97
N PRO A 724 6.87 -1.30 -38.22
CA PRO A 724 6.61 -0.67 -39.50
C PRO A 724 7.60 0.45 -39.85
N SER A 725 8.33 0.99 -38.87
CA SER A 725 9.23 2.11 -39.07
C SER A 725 10.61 1.70 -39.60
N ASN A 726 10.96 0.42 -39.50
CA ASN A 726 12.26 -0.11 -39.89
C ASN A 726 12.40 -0.25 -41.41
N THR A 727 13.00 0.75 -42.04
CA THR A 727 13.21 0.81 -43.49
C THR A 727 14.19 -0.26 -43.98
N ALA A 728 15.16 -0.69 -43.17
CA ALA A 728 16.13 -1.73 -43.54
C ALA A 728 15.47 -3.12 -43.72
N ILE A 729 14.56 -3.50 -42.82
CA ILE A 729 13.80 -4.77 -42.98
C ILE A 729 12.82 -4.65 -44.16
N ARG A 730 12.16 -3.49 -44.29
CA ARG A 730 11.24 -3.22 -45.41
C ARG A 730 11.93 -3.28 -46.77
N HIS A 731 13.18 -2.82 -46.86
CA HIS A 731 14.01 -2.93 -48.05
C HIS A 731 14.20 -4.40 -48.47
N ASN A 732 14.56 -5.27 -47.52
CA ASN A 732 14.70 -6.70 -47.76
C ASN A 732 13.37 -7.37 -48.17
N LEU A 733 12.26 -6.94 -47.57
CA LEU A 733 10.91 -7.38 -47.96
C LEU A 733 10.59 -7.00 -49.41
N ALA A 734 10.86 -5.74 -49.79
CA ALA A 734 10.58 -5.22 -51.13
C ALA A 734 11.37 -5.97 -52.21
N ILE A 735 12.67 -6.21 -52.00
CA ILE A 735 13.51 -7.03 -52.89
C ILE A 735 12.94 -8.45 -53.02
N THR A 736 12.55 -9.06 -51.90
CA THR A 736 12.03 -10.44 -51.89
C THR A 736 10.71 -10.54 -52.67
N LEU A 737 9.82 -9.55 -52.52
CA LEU A 737 8.57 -9.45 -53.28
C LEU A 737 8.82 -9.34 -54.78
N GLY A 738 9.76 -8.48 -55.21
CA GLY A 738 10.16 -8.34 -56.61
C GLY A 738 10.71 -9.65 -57.20
N ARG A 739 11.59 -10.34 -56.46
CA ARG A 739 12.14 -11.65 -56.87
C ARG A 739 11.08 -12.75 -57.00
N LEU A 740 9.96 -12.63 -56.30
CA LEU A 740 8.81 -13.55 -56.38
C LEU A 740 7.77 -13.12 -57.43
N GLY A 741 8.03 -12.06 -58.20
CA GLY A 741 7.11 -11.52 -59.20
C GLY A 741 5.93 -10.73 -58.62
N ARG A 742 5.95 -10.42 -57.32
CA ARG A 742 4.89 -9.66 -56.63
C ARG A 742 5.14 -8.16 -56.73
N HIS A 743 5.24 -7.67 -57.97
CA HIS A 743 5.72 -6.33 -58.30
C HIS A 743 4.89 -5.20 -57.68
N ASP A 744 3.56 -5.27 -57.70
CA ASP A 744 2.71 -4.23 -57.09
C ASP A 744 2.93 -4.09 -55.58
N GLN A 745 3.14 -5.22 -54.88
CA GLN A 745 3.44 -5.20 -53.46
C GLN A 745 4.84 -4.62 -53.19
N ALA A 746 5.83 -4.94 -54.04
CA ALA A 746 7.17 -4.37 -53.97
C ALA A 746 7.16 -2.84 -54.19
N ILE A 747 6.41 -2.35 -55.19
CA ILE A 747 6.21 -0.91 -55.45
C ILE A 747 5.69 -0.19 -54.21
N ALA A 748 4.66 -0.74 -53.55
CA ALA A 748 4.11 -0.15 -52.33
C ALA A 748 5.16 -0.05 -51.20
N GLN A 749 6.03 -1.06 -51.05
CA GLN A 749 7.10 -1.01 -50.07
C GLN A 749 8.17 0.05 -50.41
N TRP A 750 8.57 0.15 -51.68
CA TRP A 750 9.55 1.14 -52.13
C TRP A 750 9.05 2.58 -51.99
N GLN A 751 7.78 2.82 -52.33
CA GLN A 751 7.14 4.12 -52.12
C GLN A 751 7.13 4.50 -50.64
N TYR A 752 6.85 3.55 -49.75
CA TYR A 752 6.90 3.80 -48.30
C TYR A 752 8.31 4.20 -47.84
N ILE A 753 9.35 3.51 -48.31
CA ILE A 753 10.75 3.85 -47.98
C ILE A 753 11.04 5.29 -48.43
N LEU A 754 10.69 5.64 -49.66
CA LEU A 754 10.96 6.96 -50.25
C LEU A 754 10.17 8.11 -49.60
N GLN A 755 9.01 7.83 -48.98
CA GLN A 755 8.29 8.83 -48.17
C GLN A 755 9.07 9.23 -46.91
N ARG A 756 9.92 8.35 -46.37
CA ARG A 756 10.71 8.59 -45.16
C ARG A 756 12.15 8.98 -45.47
N GLU A 757 12.71 8.41 -46.53
CA GLU A 757 14.07 8.63 -47.00
C GLU A 757 14.02 9.29 -48.38
N VAL A 758 13.68 10.57 -48.39
CA VAL A 758 13.61 11.36 -49.62
C VAL A 758 15.00 11.40 -50.25
N GLY A 759 15.11 10.92 -51.49
CA GLY A 759 16.39 10.82 -52.20
C GLY A 759 17.20 9.56 -51.89
N ASN A 760 16.59 8.47 -51.42
CA ASN A 760 17.26 7.16 -51.45
C ASN A 760 17.40 6.68 -52.91
N ALA A 761 18.58 6.93 -53.51
CA ALA A 761 18.86 6.61 -54.91
C ALA A 761 18.71 5.12 -55.23
N GLU A 762 19.06 4.23 -54.29
CA GLU A 762 18.93 2.78 -54.45
C GLU A 762 17.45 2.35 -54.47
N ALA A 763 16.63 2.86 -53.55
CA ALA A 763 15.19 2.60 -53.56
C ALA A 763 14.50 3.13 -54.82
N LEU A 764 14.93 4.28 -55.36
CA LEU A 764 14.45 4.80 -56.66
C LEU A 764 14.80 3.87 -57.82
N VAL A 765 16.00 3.29 -57.83
CA VAL A 765 16.40 2.29 -58.83
C VAL A 765 15.48 1.07 -58.78
N TYR A 766 15.30 0.49 -57.60
CA TYR A 766 14.42 -0.67 -57.46
C TYR A 766 12.98 -0.34 -57.83
N LEU A 767 12.45 0.82 -57.42
CA LEU A 767 11.12 1.27 -57.83
C LEU A 767 10.99 1.41 -59.35
N GLY A 768 12.00 1.96 -60.02
CA GLY A 768 12.04 2.07 -61.47
C GLY A 768 12.00 0.70 -62.16
N VAL A 769 12.76 -0.27 -61.64
CA VAL A 769 12.74 -1.66 -62.11
C VAL A 769 11.36 -2.30 -61.93
N GLU A 770 10.72 -2.16 -60.76
CA GLU A 770 9.39 -2.73 -60.51
C GLU A 770 8.30 -2.08 -61.40
N TYR A 771 8.39 -0.77 -61.67
CA TYR A 771 7.48 -0.12 -62.63
C TYR A 771 7.68 -0.64 -64.05
N ALA A 772 8.90 -0.94 -64.47
CA ALA A 772 9.17 -1.52 -65.78
C ALA A 772 8.55 -2.92 -65.90
N GLN A 773 8.64 -3.75 -64.85
CA GLN A 773 8.05 -5.09 -64.82
C GLN A 773 6.51 -5.07 -64.87
N THR A 774 5.87 -4.00 -64.41
CA THR A 774 4.41 -3.80 -64.48
C THR A 774 3.95 -3.03 -65.72
N GLY A 775 4.85 -2.73 -66.66
CA GLY A 775 4.53 -1.99 -67.90
C GLY A 775 4.30 -0.48 -67.71
N GLN A 776 4.59 0.07 -66.52
CA GLN A 776 4.44 1.49 -66.20
C GLN A 776 5.69 2.30 -66.63
N PHE A 777 6.03 2.23 -67.93
CA PHE A 777 7.30 2.75 -68.48
C PHE A 777 7.56 4.23 -68.18
N GLU A 778 6.53 5.08 -68.19
CA GLU A 778 6.68 6.51 -67.87
C GLU A 778 7.06 6.75 -66.40
N LYS A 779 6.50 5.96 -65.47
CA LYS A 779 6.89 6.04 -64.06
C LYS A 779 8.27 5.43 -63.82
N ALA A 780 8.62 4.38 -64.57
CA ALA A 780 9.94 3.78 -64.54
C ALA A 780 11.02 4.76 -64.98
N SER A 781 10.83 5.49 -66.10
CA SER A 781 11.78 6.49 -66.58
C SER A 781 12.00 7.58 -65.54
N ARG A 782 10.92 8.17 -65.00
CA ARG A 782 11.01 9.23 -63.99
C ARG A 782 11.77 8.76 -62.74
N ALA A 783 11.45 7.57 -62.21
CA ALA A 783 12.12 7.04 -61.03
C ALA A 783 13.62 6.80 -61.28
N LEU A 784 14.01 6.33 -62.47
CA LEU A 784 15.41 6.13 -62.83
C LEU A 784 16.15 7.45 -63.10
N ASP A 785 15.50 8.45 -63.67
CA ASP A 785 16.07 9.80 -63.85
C ASP A 785 16.32 10.47 -62.49
N ASP A 786 15.35 10.38 -61.57
CA ASP A 786 15.49 10.85 -60.20
C ASP A 786 16.61 10.10 -59.47
N ALA A 787 16.73 8.78 -59.68
CA ALA A 787 17.83 7.97 -59.13
C ALA A 787 19.19 8.42 -59.67
N LEU A 788 19.30 8.69 -60.97
CA LEU A 788 20.54 9.14 -61.62
C LEU A 788 20.96 10.52 -61.13
N GLN A 789 20.01 11.46 -61.01
CA GLN A 789 20.27 12.79 -60.47
C GLN A 789 20.75 12.70 -59.03
N THR A 790 20.08 11.88 -58.22
CA THR A 790 20.42 11.70 -56.81
C THR A 790 21.78 11.02 -56.62
N ALA A 791 22.09 10.00 -57.42
CA ALA A 791 23.38 9.31 -57.38
C ALA A 791 24.55 10.25 -57.77
N ARG A 792 24.36 11.10 -58.79
CA ARG A 792 25.35 12.12 -59.18
C ARG A 792 25.54 13.19 -58.12
N ALA A 793 24.45 13.68 -57.53
CA ALA A 793 24.51 14.66 -56.44
C ALA A 793 25.26 14.10 -55.22
N ALA A 794 25.16 12.79 -54.97
CA ALA A 794 25.88 12.09 -53.91
C ALA A 794 27.32 11.66 -54.29
N GLY A 795 27.80 11.96 -55.51
CA GLY A 795 29.13 11.56 -56.00
C GLY A 795 29.30 10.05 -56.20
N ASN A 796 28.22 9.27 -56.27
CA ASN A 796 28.26 7.82 -56.47
C ASN A 796 28.32 7.47 -57.96
N GLU A 797 29.48 7.70 -58.58
CA GLU A 797 29.72 7.48 -60.01
C GLU A 797 29.43 6.05 -60.49
N LYS A 798 29.65 5.07 -59.60
CA LYS A 798 29.36 3.66 -59.87
C LYS A 798 27.86 3.44 -60.04
N LEU A 799 27.05 3.93 -59.08
CA LEU A 799 25.59 3.81 -59.15
C LEU A 799 25.06 4.62 -60.34
N ALA A 800 25.53 5.86 -60.54
CA ALA A 800 25.11 6.69 -61.67
C ALA A 800 25.34 6.00 -63.03
N SER A 801 26.48 5.33 -63.19
CA SER A 801 26.78 4.55 -64.39
C SER A 801 25.86 3.35 -64.57
N GLN A 802 25.52 2.64 -63.47
CA GLN A 802 24.59 1.51 -63.48
C GLN A 802 23.16 1.96 -63.85
N VAL A 803 22.69 3.07 -63.28
CA VAL A 803 21.36 3.62 -63.58
C VAL A 803 21.27 4.10 -65.02
N ALA A 804 22.30 4.78 -65.53
CA ALA A 804 22.34 5.21 -66.93
C ALA A 804 22.26 4.04 -67.92
N GLU A 805 22.86 2.89 -67.58
CA GLU A 805 22.73 1.66 -68.37
C GLU A 805 21.32 1.05 -68.28
N GLN A 806 20.68 1.09 -67.12
CA GLN A 806 19.29 0.64 -66.98
C GLN A 806 18.30 1.51 -67.76
N ILE A 807 18.50 2.83 -67.79
CA ILE A 807 17.70 3.76 -68.61
C ILE A 807 17.81 3.38 -70.09
N ARG A 808 19.03 3.17 -70.62
CA ARG A 808 19.23 2.74 -72.02
C ARG A 808 18.50 1.43 -72.34
N ARG A 809 18.54 0.45 -71.43
CA ARG A 809 17.83 -0.84 -71.60
C ARG A 809 16.31 -0.67 -71.60
N LEU A 810 15.78 0.22 -70.76
CA LEU A 810 14.37 0.54 -70.72
C LEU A 810 13.89 1.17 -72.04
N GLU A 811 14.68 2.10 -72.60
CA GLU A 811 14.40 2.74 -73.90
C GLU A 811 14.39 1.73 -75.07
N GLN A 812 15.33 0.78 -75.08
CA GLN A 812 15.38 -0.31 -76.06
C GLN A 812 14.18 -1.26 -75.94
N THR A 813 13.75 -1.55 -74.72
CA THR A 813 12.58 -2.42 -74.47
C THR A 813 11.27 -1.73 -74.89
N ARG A 814 11.15 -0.41 -74.66
CA ARG A 814 10.00 0.40 -75.08
C ARG A 814 9.88 0.48 -76.62
N SER A 815 11.01 0.59 -77.32
CA SER A 815 11.04 0.66 -78.78
C SER A 815 10.78 -0.69 -79.45
N ALA A 816 11.14 -1.82 -78.84
CA ALA A 816 10.79 -3.16 -79.33
C ALA A 816 9.29 -3.50 -79.17
N GLY A 817 8.64 -3.08 -78.08
CA GLY A 817 7.20 -3.32 -77.85
C GLY A 817 6.25 -2.48 -78.73
N ALA A 818 6.71 -1.35 -79.26
CA ALA A 818 5.95 -0.51 -80.18
C ALA A 818 5.95 -1.02 -81.64
N GLY A 819 6.80 -2.01 -81.96
CA GLY A 819 6.99 -2.54 -83.32
C GLY A 819 6.17 -3.80 -83.67
N SER A 820 5.52 -4.46 -82.71
CA SER A 820 4.79 -5.73 -82.91
C SER A 820 3.26 -5.57 -83.05
N GLY A 821 2.77 -4.35 -83.27
CA GLY A 821 1.35 -4.01 -83.38
C GLY A 821 1.01 -3.29 -84.69
N ARG A 822 1.53 -3.78 -85.82
CA ARG A 822 1.05 -3.40 -87.16
C ARG A 822 0.78 -4.63 -88.00
#